data_AF-A0AA86S2B4-F1
#
_entry.id   AF-A0AA86S2B4-F1
#
_cell.length_a   1.000
_cell.length_b   1.000
_cell.length_c   1.000
_cell.angle_alpha   90.00
_cell.angle_beta   90.00
_cell.angle_gamma   90.00
#
_symmetry.space_group_name_H-M   'P 1'
#
loop_
_entity.id
_entity.type
_entity.pdbx_description
1 polymer ?
#
loop_
_entity_poly.entity_id
_entity_poly.type
_entity_poly.pdbx_seq_one_letter_code
_entity_poly.pdbx_strand_id
1 'polypeptide(L)'
;MMDTHAEDSVRSEEHLPDEDHHTEDGSNGNLLLENGLSDGNQGPAETHDQLLQMVMDLRFQNDYLKSQFEGFKNVNSVNSDSSIQKGVGGLEDADSDFVKELKEKIQVLNKEFLEEKQTRIASEEALKHLQMAYSEAEAKGQELSEKLAEAQTKLDQEIKERDEKYSELDSKFNRLHKRAKQRIQEIQKEKDDLEARFSEVNEIAERASSQQSAMQQELERTRKQANEALKAMDGDRQQLRSANNNLRDTIEDLRRSLQPKESALEVLQQSLAEKEQMLEDMRGLLQAAEEKRQASLVEVSAKHQKNIESLEAQLNDAFSDRNKATESIASLQVLVAEKESRIAEMEAASTGEAARLRAAVESVKGELSHLKEEHEKERASWETASQALKAKLDIAESNCIRAEVEVAKIRSQLESEVSAKTRILNMRDVELSAAKKEISSLEKEFSSYKVRAHALLQKKDAELAAAKDSEQLKALEETLKEVENEVLSITEERDKVLQDLQSAMANHEKELAERDTALANVKQQIRSLEIKLDSVNAQHLREKEEWGLSLQNVEETWRIKFEAMKAENEAIATKDKQKELEELKQQCKKLKDEHASFQNLADRMIEEKDYEISRLLDENKNLRQSIQSRPSVDQNDNYTTALHKSDSTNLSPSAAEQQILLLARQQAQREEELAQSQRHILALQEEIEELERENRLHSQQETMLKTELRNMERSKKREGVDMTYLKNVILKLLETGEVEVLLPVIGMLLQFSPEEMQKCQQAYRNSTEVPPTPGSDTSGSGLSLFSRFTFS
;
A
#
# COMPACT_ATOMS: atom_id res chain seq x y z
N MET A 1 -29.40 -22.03 34.57
CA MET A 1 -29.36 -22.69 35.90
C MET A 1 -29.11 -21.59 36.90
N MET A 2 -29.85 -21.57 38.01
CA MET A 2 -29.81 -20.53 39.07
C MET A 2 -30.33 -19.19 38.55
N ASP A 3 -31.56 -18.71 38.83
CA ASP A 3 -32.59 -18.87 39.90
C ASP A 3 -32.52 -17.84 41.03
N THR A 4 -33.71 -17.57 41.61
CA THR A 4 -34.01 -16.69 42.76
C THR A 4 -33.87 -15.18 42.51
N HIS A 5 -34.58 -14.24 43.14
CA HIS A 5 -35.90 -14.11 43.83
C HIS A 5 -35.98 -12.62 44.28
N ALA A 6 -37.10 -11.96 44.61
CA ALA A 6 -38.55 -12.16 44.49
C ALA A 6 -39.24 -10.78 44.73
N GLU A 7 -40.58 -10.73 44.66
CA GLU A 7 -41.47 -9.95 45.56
C GLU A 7 -41.33 -8.40 45.70
N ASP A 8 -42.40 -7.58 45.78
CA ASP A 8 -43.85 -7.86 45.78
C ASP A 8 -44.71 -6.60 45.47
N SER A 9 -46.03 -6.82 45.32
CA SER A 9 -47.14 -5.95 45.76
C SER A 9 -47.65 -4.77 44.90
N VAL A 10 -48.92 -4.94 44.49
CA VAL A 10 -50.04 -3.95 44.57
C VAL A 10 -50.13 -2.80 43.54
N ARG A 11 -51.31 -2.37 43.04
CA ARG A 11 -52.66 -2.99 42.75
C ARG A 11 -53.56 -1.92 42.10
N SER A 12 -54.44 -2.29 41.15
CA SER A 12 -55.63 -1.49 40.71
C SER A 12 -55.34 -0.12 40.05
N GLU A 13 -56.30 0.57 39.39
CA GLU A 13 -57.29 0.17 38.37
C GLU A 13 -57.77 1.42 37.59
N GLU A 14 -58.43 1.19 36.45
CA GLU A 14 -59.38 2.04 35.67
C GLU A 14 -59.39 3.58 35.77
N HIS A 15 -59.26 4.24 34.60
CA HIS A 15 -59.78 5.60 34.33
C HIS A 15 -61.31 5.64 34.27
N LEU A 16 -61.96 6.61 34.94
CA LEU A 16 -63.25 7.26 34.61
C LEU A 16 -63.31 8.63 35.36
N PRO A 17 -64.28 9.54 35.13
CA PRO A 17 -64.44 10.37 33.93
C PRO A 17 -64.74 11.87 34.27
N ASP A 18 -65.27 12.64 33.31
CA ASP A 18 -65.81 14.01 33.53
C ASP A 18 -67.12 14.05 34.35
N GLU A 19 -67.35 15.11 35.16
CA GLU A 19 -68.41 16.13 34.94
C GLU A 19 -68.58 17.17 36.09
N ASP A 20 -68.53 18.46 35.69
CA ASP A 20 -69.35 19.63 36.12
C ASP A 20 -69.42 20.21 37.58
N HIS A 21 -69.82 21.50 37.62
CA HIS A 21 -70.47 22.31 38.67
C HIS A 21 -69.66 23.08 39.76
N HIS A 22 -69.48 24.38 39.47
CA HIS A 22 -69.84 25.57 40.31
C HIS A 22 -69.13 25.98 41.63
N THR A 23 -68.96 27.31 41.72
CA THR A 23 -68.95 28.24 42.89
C THR A 23 -67.74 28.42 43.81
N GLU A 24 -67.35 29.71 43.90
CA GLU A 24 -66.88 30.54 45.04
C GLU A 24 -65.65 30.19 45.91
N ASP A 25 -64.74 31.18 45.92
CA ASP A 25 -63.90 31.73 47.00
C ASP A 25 -62.82 30.85 47.67
N GLY A 26 -61.74 31.52 48.14
CA GLY A 26 -60.47 30.89 48.49
C GLY A 26 -59.47 31.80 49.20
N SER A 27 -59.89 32.40 50.32
CA SER A 27 -58.99 33.15 51.22
C SER A 27 -57.98 32.23 51.95
N ASN A 28 -56.74 32.71 52.16
CA ASN A 28 -56.08 32.85 53.49
C ASN A 28 -54.53 32.96 53.43
N GLY A 29 -53.91 33.56 54.47
CA GLY A 29 -52.46 33.61 54.70
C GLY A 29 -51.91 35.04 54.87
N ASN A 30 -52.06 35.78 55.97
CA ASN A 30 -52.04 35.52 57.44
C ASN A 30 -50.65 35.73 58.10
N LEU A 31 -50.63 36.11 59.40
CA LEU A 31 -49.54 36.74 60.20
C LEU A 31 -49.41 38.28 59.97
N LEU A 32 -49.06 39.12 60.97
CA LEU A 32 -48.48 38.86 62.32
C LEU A 32 -49.04 39.82 63.42
N LEU A 33 -48.76 39.52 64.69
CA LEU A 33 -49.21 40.16 65.96
C LEU A 33 -48.65 41.61 66.17
N GLU A 34 -48.96 42.42 67.21
CA GLU A 34 -49.54 42.19 68.56
C GLU A 34 -50.11 43.48 69.23
N ASN A 35 -50.84 43.33 70.35
CA ASN A 35 -51.36 44.35 71.31
C ASN A 35 -52.53 45.24 70.84
N GLY A 36 -53.63 45.40 71.59
CA GLY A 36 -54.04 44.76 72.85
C GLY A 36 -55.33 45.37 73.45
N LEU A 37 -55.97 44.68 74.41
CA LEU A 37 -57.28 44.98 75.05
C LEU A 37 -58.50 44.74 74.10
N SER A 38 -59.44 43.80 74.28
CA SER A 38 -60.06 43.18 75.49
C SER A 38 -60.93 44.15 76.29
N ASP A 39 -62.19 43.87 76.64
CA ASP A 39 -63.08 42.71 76.41
C ASP A 39 -64.56 43.16 76.60
N GLY A 40 -65.56 42.29 76.38
CA GLY A 40 -66.87 42.41 77.04
C GLY A 40 -68.09 42.66 76.16
N ASN A 41 -68.60 41.62 75.47
CA ASN A 41 -69.99 41.58 75.00
C ASN A 41 -70.88 40.84 76.02
N GLN A 42 -71.55 41.57 76.93
CA GLN A 42 -72.54 40.99 77.85
C GLN A 42 -73.72 41.94 78.16
N GLY A 43 -74.92 41.34 78.21
CA GLY A 43 -75.98 41.66 79.19
C GLY A 43 -76.55 43.10 79.26
N PRO A 44 -77.70 43.39 78.63
CA PRO A 44 -78.48 44.61 78.89
C PRO A 44 -79.27 44.51 80.21
N ALA A 45 -78.56 44.32 81.33
CA ALA A 45 -79.16 44.07 82.65
C ALA A 45 -78.65 45.04 83.73
N GLU A 46 -77.33 45.11 83.97
CA GLU A 46 -76.79 45.87 85.10
C GLU A 46 -76.77 47.40 84.89
N THR A 47 -76.74 47.87 83.65
CA THR A 47 -76.77 49.30 83.33
C THR A 47 -78.11 49.95 83.66
N HIS A 48 -79.23 49.22 83.63
CA HIS A 48 -80.54 49.78 84.00
C HIS A 48 -80.65 49.97 85.51
N ASP A 49 -80.20 49.00 86.31
CA ASP A 49 -80.23 49.09 87.78
C ASP A 49 -79.23 50.12 88.31
N GLN A 50 -78.05 50.28 87.70
CA GLN A 50 -77.16 51.41 88.02
C GLN A 50 -77.78 52.77 87.64
N LEU A 51 -78.50 52.86 86.51
CA LEU A 51 -79.21 54.09 86.15
C LEU A 51 -80.38 54.38 87.09
N LEU A 52 -81.11 53.35 87.53
CA LEU A 52 -82.19 53.46 88.52
C LEU A 52 -81.64 53.88 89.89
N GLN A 53 -80.54 53.29 90.36
CA GLN A 53 -79.87 53.68 91.59
C GLN A 53 -79.42 55.14 91.53
N MET A 54 -78.74 55.54 90.45
CA MET A 54 -78.31 56.93 90.23
C MET A 54 -79.50 57.90 90.13
N VAL A 55 -80.63 57.50 89.52
CA VAL A 55 -81.87 58.29 89.47
C VAL A 55 -82.59 58.35 90.81
N MET A 56 -82.49 57.31 91.66
CA MET A 56 -82.99 57.36 93.04
C MET A 56 -82.12 58.27 93.91
N ASP A 57 -80.80 58.19 93.82
CA ASP A 57 -79.88 59.07 94.54
C ASP A 57 -80.01 60.53 94.09
N LEU A 58 -80.12 60.78 92.78
CA LEU A 58 -80.41 62.12 92.24
C LEU A 58 -81.82 62.61 92.61
N ARG A 59 -82.83 61.74 92.76
CA ARG A 59 -84.13 62.11 93.33
C ARG A 59 -84.01 62.46 94.81
N PHE A 60 -83.31 61.66 95.59
CA PHE A 60 -83.13 61.91 97.02
C PHE A 60 -82.37 63.23 97.26
N GLN A 61 -81.37 63.53 96.42
CA GLN A 61 -80.69 64.84 96.40
C GLN A 61 -81.62 65.98 95.94
N ASN A 62 -82.47 65.78 94.93
CA ASN A 62 -83.45 66.79 94.50
C ASN A 62 -84.55 67.04 95.53
N ASP A 63 -85.04 66.03 96.24
CA ASP A 63 -86.07 66.17 97.27
C ASP A 63 -85.48 66.68 98.60
N TYR A 64 -84.19 66.40 98.88
CA TYR A 64 -83.41 67.08 99.92
C TYR A 64 -83.22 68.58 99.59
N LEU A 65 -82.85 68.92 98.35
CA LEU A 65 -82.72 70.31 97.90
C LEU A 65 -84.07 71.03 97.86
N LYS A 66 -85.16 70.37 97.45
CA LYS A 66 -86.52 70.91 97.62
C LYS A 66 -86.83 71.16 99.07
N SER A 67 -86.56 70.22 99.97
CA SER A 67 -86.81 70.40 101.42
C SER A 67 -86.03 71.60 101.98
N GLN A 68 -84.79 71.82 101.53
CA GLN A 68 -84.01 73.03 101.83
C GLN A 68 -84.72 74.32 101.32
N PHE A 69 -85.19 74.35 100.07
CA PHE A 69 -85.85 75.54 99.50
C PHE A 69 -87.30 75.76 99.98
N GLU A 70 -88.02 74.70 100.37
CA GLU A 70 -89.39 74.75 100.85
C GLU A 70 -89.45 75.20 102.32
N GLY A 71 -88.38 74.93 103.10
CA GLY A 71 -88.17 75.49 104.43
C GLY A 71 -88.00 77.01 104.48
N PHE A 72 -87.62 77.66 103.37
CA PHE A 72 -87.47 79.12 103.27
C PHE A 72 -88.69 79.84 102.64
N LYS A 73 -89.83 79.14 102.48
CA LYS A 73 -91.03 79.71 101.84
C LYS A 73 -92.14 80.12 102.80
N ASN A 74 -91.79 80.38 104.07
CA ASN A 74 -92.65 81.00 105.08
C ASN A 74 -91.87 82.10 105.82
N VAL A 75 -92.61 83.04 106.43
CA VAL A 75 -92.14 84.20 107.22
C VAL A 75 -91.68 85.43 106.41
N ASN A 76 -92.61 86.38 106.33
CA ASN A 76 -92.42 87.84 106.30
C ASN A 76 -91.90 88.55 105.03
N SER A 77 -92.84 88.77 104.10
CA SER A 77 -93.14 90.14 103.68
C SER A 77 -94.33 90.65 104.51
N VAL A 78 -94.07 91.17 105.72
CA VAL A 78 -95.10 91.62 106.67
C VAL A 78 -94.71 92.97 107.27
N ASN A 79 -95.66 93.91 107.19
CA ASN A 79 -95.83 95.19 107.89
C ASN A 79 -94.65 96.18 107.92
N SER A 80 -94.80 97.26 107.14
CA SER A 80 -94.47 98.60 107.61
C SER A 80 -95.74 99.27 108.16
N ASP A 81 -96.16 98.88 109.36
CA ASP A 81 -97.21 99.59 110.10
C ASP A 81 -96.62 100.86 110.73
N SER A 82 -97.25 102.01 110.50
CA SER A 82 -97.11 103.17 111.40
C SER A 82 -98.41 103.97 111.47
N SER A 83 -99.31 103.48 112.32
CA SER A 83 -100.46 104.24 112.80
C SER A 83 -100.01 105.39 113.74
N ILE A 84 -101.00 106.14 114.27
CA ILE A 84 -100.92 107.13 115.35
C ILE A 84 -100.73 108.61 114.90
N GLN A 85 -101.79 109.13 114.30
CA GLN A 85 -102.74 110.02 115.01
C GLN A 85 -102.19 111.26 115.76
N LYS A 86 -102.29 112.42 115.11
CA LYS A 86 -102.71 113.73 115.68
C LYS A 86 -103.19 114.63 114.51
N GLY A 87 -104.12 115.56 114.66
CA GLY A 87 -104.85 115.96 115.88
C GLY A 87 -105.12 117.46 115.89
N VAL A 88 -105.95 117.96 114.96
CA VAL A 88 -106.31 119.38 114.83
C VAL A 88 -107.84 119.47 114.61
N GLY A 89 -108.59 120.28 115.34
CA GLY A 89 -108.20 121.14 116.48
C GLY A 89 -109.43 121.76 117.15
N GLY A 90 -109.23 122.53 118.23
CA GLY A 90 -110.35 123.14 118.97
C GLY A 90 -109.97 123.89 120.25
N LEU A 91 -109.41 125.10 120.06
CA LEU A 91 -109.15 126.17 121.06
C LEU A 91 -108.10 125.93 122.19
N GLU A 92 -107.39 127.04 122.44
CA GLU A 92 -106.68 127.47 123.66
C GLU A 92 -105.36 126.80 124.11
N ASP A 93 -104.27 127.47 123.69
CA ASP A 93 -102.99 127.76 124.38
C ASP A 93 -101.77 126.80 124.29
N ALA A 94 -100.58 127.42 124.34
CA ALA A 94 -99.20 126.90 124.34
C ALA A 94 -98.64 126.20 123.07
N ASP A 95 -97.58 126.78 122.48
CA ASP A 95 -96.88 126.29 121.27
C ASP A 95 -95.36 126.58 121.36
N SER A 96 -94.46 125.60 121.12
CA SER A 96 -93.00 125.82 120.93
C SER A 96 -92.24 124.58 120.40
N ASP A 97 -92.22 123.47 121.14
CA ASP A 97 -91.10 122.50 121.03
C ASP A 97 -91.23 121.45 119.90
N PHE A 98 -92.44 121.20 119.38
CA PHE A 98 -92.72 120.13 118.41
C PHE A 98 -91.95 120.28 117.08
N VAL A 99 -91.55 121.50 116.71
CA VAL A 99 -90.95 121.82 115.41
C VAL A 99 -89.53 121.24 115.24
N LYS A 100 -88.85 120.87 116.33
CA LYS A 100 -87.44 120.47 116.30
C LYS A 100 -87.23 119.01 115.90
N GLU A 101 -87.96 118.09 116.52
CA GLU A 101 -87.84 116.63 116.33
C GLU A 101 -88.11 116.20 114.88
N LEU A 102 -89.15 116.78 114.27
CA LEU A 102 -89.52 116.51 112.86
C LEU A 102 -88.36 116.82 111.89
N LYS A 103 -87.55 117.84 112.21
CA LYS A 103 -86.49 118.35 111.34
C LYS A 103 -85.26 117.45 111.33
N GLU A 104 -84.92 116.85 112.47
CA GLU A 104 -83.84 115.87 112.60
C GLU A 104 -84.21 114.56 111.89
N LYS A 105 -85.46 114.10 112.03
CA LYS A 105 -85.96 112.89 111.34
C LYS A 105 -85.92 113.01 109.82
N ILE A 106 -86.20 114.20 109.28
CA ILE A 106 -86.04 114.52 107.84
C ILE A 106 -84.56 114.51 107.41
N GLN A 107 -83.61 114.90 108.27
CA GLN A 107 -82.19 114.82 107.93
C GLN A 107 -81.68 113.39 107.85
N VAL A 108 -82.10 112.51 108.78
CA VAL A 108 -81.73 111.08 108.75
C VAL A 108 -82.24 110.41 107.47
N LEU A 109 -83.53 110.56 107.14
CA LEU A 109 -84.11 110.01 105.92
C LEU A 109 -83.46 110.53 104.63
N ASN A 110 -83.03 111.80 104.59
CA ASN A 110 -82.27 112.33 103.44
C ASN A 110 -80.87 111.73 103.34
N LYS A 111 -80.21 111.41 104.45
CA LYS A 111 -78.90 110.74 104.46
C LYS A 111 -79.03 109.30 103.97
N GLU A 112 -80.00 108.54 104.50
CA GLU A 112 -80.30 107.17 104.08
C GLU A 112 -80.67 107.10 102.59
N PHE A 113 -81.51 108.02 102.10
CA PHE A 113 -81.85 108.12 100.67
C PHE A 113 -80.65 108.47 99.79
N LEU A 114 -79.71 109.30 100.28
CA LEU A 114 -78.50 109.65 99.53
C LEU A 114 -77.51 108.47 99.48
N GLU A 115 -77.41 107.71 100.58
CA GLU A 115 -76.60 106.48 100.67
C GLU A 115 -77.18 105.38 99.76
N GLU A 116 -78.50 105.14 99.79
CA GLU A 116 -79.16 104.18 98.90
C GLU A 116 -79.12 104.60 97.41
N LYS A 117 -79.12 105.91 97.13
CA LYS A 117 -78.85 106.40 95.77
C LYS A 117 -77.42 106.10 95.32
N GLN A 118 -76.44 106.12 96.24
CA GLN A 118 -75.04 105.80 95.92
C GLN A 118 -74.81 104.29 95.77
N THR A 119 -75.38 103.44 96.63
CA THR A 119 -75.35 101.97 96.47
C THR A 119 -76.01 101.54 95.16
N ARG A 120 -77.13 102.17 94.79
CA ARG A 120 -77.79 101.94 93.50
C ARG A 120 -76.92 102.36 92.31
N ILE A 121 -76.30 103.54 92.34
CA ILE A 121 -75.40 103.97 91.24
C ILE A 121 -74.21 103.01 91.13
N ALA A 122 -73.57 102.67 92.24
CA ALA A 122 -72.43 101.75 92.27
C ALA A 122 -72.79 100.34 91.77
N SER A 123 -74.00 99.85 92.06
CA SER A 123 -74.48 98.56 91.54
C SER A 123 -74.91 98.61 90.07
N GLU A 124 -75.51 99.71 89.60
CA GLU A 124 -75.76 99.94 88.16
C GLU A 124 -74.45 100.10 87.36
N GLU A 125 -73.38 100.63 87.96
CA GLU A 125 -72.04 100.69 87.36
C GLU A 125 -71.34 99.33 87.40
N ALA A 126 -71.38 98.60 88.52
CA ALA A 126 -70.85 97.24 88.62
C ALA A 126 -71.53 96.28 87.63
N LEU A 127 -72.84 96.41 87.42
CA LEU A 127 -73.59 95.62 86.43
C LEU A 127 -73.14 95.95 85.00
N LYS A 128 -72.88 97.22 84.66
CA LYS A 128 -72.28 97.59 83.36
C LYS A 128 -70.88 97.01 83.18
N HIS A 129 -70.02 97.07 84.19
CA HIS A 129 -68.69 96.45 84.13
C HIS A 129 -68.77 94.93 83.96
N LEU A 130 -69.68 94.27 84.68
CA LEU A 130 -69.96 92.84 84.56
C LEU A 130 -70.51 92.49 83.17
N GLN A 131 -71.43 93.29 82.61
CA GLN A 131 -71.96 93.10 81.26
C GLN A 131 -70.88 93.28 80.18
N MET A 132 -70.00 94.29 80.32
CA MET A 132 -68.86 94.46 79.41
C MET A 132 -67.90 93.27 79.51
N ALA A 133 -67.55 92.82 80.72
CA ALA A 133 -66.69 91.67 80.95
C ALA A 133 -67.29 90.37 80.36
N TYR A 134 -68.61 90.18 80.47
CA TYR A 134 -69.30 89.08 79.79
C TYR A 134 -69.24 89.21 78.27
N SER A 135 -69.46 90.40 77.68
CA SER A 135 -69.33 90.58 76.23
C SER A 135 -67.91 90.39 75.71
N GLU A 136 -66.89 90.76 76.50
CA GLU A 136 -65.48 90.55 76.16
C GLU A 136 -65.08 89.07 76.29
N ALA A 137 -65.62 88.36 77.29
CA ALA A 137 -65.45 86.91 77.44
C ALA A 137 -66.19 86.12 76.35
N GLU A 138 -67.38 86.56 75.95
CA GLU A 138 -68.15 85.97 74.85
C GLU A 138 -67.44 86.18 73.50
N ALA A 139 -66.96 87.40 73.21
CA ALA A 139 -66.18 87.68 72.01
C ALA A 139 -64.88 86.84 71.95
N LYS A 140 -64.16 86.69 73.08
CA LYS A 140 -62.99 85.79 73.15
C LYS A 140 -63.38 84.31 73.02
N GLY A 141 -64.55 83.92 73.51
CA GLY A 141 -65.10 82.57 73.31
C GLY A 141 -65.40 82.28 71.84
N GLN A 142 -65.97 83.27 71.12
CA GLN A 142 -66.19 83.20 69.67
C GLN A 142 -64.85 83.14 68.91
N GLU A 143 -63.90 84.03 69.21
CA GLU A 143 -62.56 84.05 68.60
C GLU A 143 -61.79 82.72 68.80
N LEU A 144 -61.89 82.11 69.99
CA LEU A 144 -61.28 80.81 70.28
C LEU A 144 -62.02 79.66 69.58
N SER A 145 -63.34 79.75 69.43
CA SER A 145 -64.16 78.78 68.68
C SER A 145 -63.84 78.82 67.18
N GLU A 146 -63.71 80.02 66.60
CA GLU A 146 -63.28 80.21 65.20
C GLU A 146 -61.86 79.67 64.98
N LYS A 147 -60.91 79.98 65.88
CA LYS A 147 -59.55 79.43 65.83
C LYS A 147 -59.50 77.91 65.97
N LEU A 148 -60.38 77.32 66.77
CA LEU A 148 -60.51 75.87 66.91
C LEU A 148 -61.08 75.24 65.63
N ALA A 149 -62.10 75.84 65.02
CA ALA A 149 -62.66 75.40 63.74
C ALA A 149 -61.64 75.54 62.58
N GLU A 150 -60.86 76.63 62.55
CA GLU A 150 -59.74 76.79 61.62
C GLU A 150 -58.64 75.73 61.82
N ALA A 151 -58.31 75.40 63.07
CA ALA A 151 -57.32 74.37 63.38
C ALA A 151 -57.81 72.97 62.98
N GLN A 152 -59.08 72.66 63.26
CA GLN A 152 -59.71 71.40 62.90
C GLN A 152 -59.80 71.23 61.37
N THR A 153 -60.30 72.22 60.64
CA THR A 153 -60.39 72.14 59.17
C THR A 153 -59.01 72.03 58.48
N LYS A 154 -57.96 72.64 59.04
CA LYS A 154 -56.58 72.45 58.57
C LYS A 154 -56.07 71.02 58.86
N LEU A 155 -56.35 70.48 60.05
CA LEU A 155 -56.00 69.10 60.41
C LEU A 155 -56.70 68.08 59.50
N ASP A 156 -58.02 68.24 59.27
CA ASP A 156 -58.82 67.38 58.40
C ASP A 156 -58.30 67.41 56.96
N GLN A 157 -57.91 68.60 56.45
CA GLN A 157 -57.30 68.75 55.13
C GLN A 157 -55.91 68.07 55.07
N GLU A 158 -55.05 68.22 56.08
CA GLU A 158 -53.76 67.52 56.08
C GLU A 158 -53.91 65.99 56.19
N ILE A 159 -54.90 65.49 56.93
CA ILE A 159 -55.22 64.06 57.02
C ILE A 159 -55.63 63.55 55.64
N LYS A 160 -56.60 64.21 54.99
CA LYS A 160 -57.05 63.89 53.63
C LYS A 160 -55.90 63.90 52.61
N GLU A 161 -54.99 64.86 52.72
CA GLU A 161 -53.78 64.91 51.88
C GLU A 161 -52.79 63.77 52.16
N ARG A 162 -52.68 63.28 53.41
CA ARG A 162 -51.88 62.10 53.74
C ARG A 162 -52.53 60.85 53.16
N ASP A 163 -53.85 60.69 53.29
CA ASP A 163 -54.59 59.55 52.77
C ASP A 163 -54.56 59.48 51.24
N GLU A 164 -54.65 60.62 50.55
CA GLU A 164 -54.45 60.72 49.09
C GLU A 164 -53.02 60.31 48.68
N LYS A 165 -52.00 60.76 49.43
CA LYS A 165 -50.58 60.39 49.20
C LYS A 165 -50.32 58.90 49.47
N TYR A 166 -50.92 58.32 50.52
CA TYR A 166 -50.85 56.88 50.78
C TYR A 166 -51.58 56.06 49.71
N SER A 167 -52.74 56.51 49.23
CA SER A 167 -53.50 55.87 48.15
C SER A 167 -52.74 55.89 46.81
N GLU A 168 -52.04 56.99 46.51
CA GLU A 168 -51.18 57.08 45.32
C GLU A 168 -49.92 56.20 45.45
N LEU A 169 -49.35 56.12 46.66
CA LEU A 169 -48.19 55.30 46.97
C LEU A 169 -48.50 53.79 46.90
N ASP A 170 -49.62 53.34 47.49
CA ASP A 170 -50.11 51.97 47.33
C ASP A 170 -50.39 51.66 45.85
N SER A 171 -51.06 52.56 45.12
CA SER A 171 -51.28 52.42 43.68
C SER A 171 -49.96 52.26 42.89
N LYS A 172 -48.88 52.92 43.32
CA LYS A 172 -47.53 52.75 42.75
C LYS A 172 -46.91 51.40 43.13
N PHE A 173 -47.00 50.98 44.39
CA PHE A 173 -46.51 49.66 44.85
C PHE A 173 -47.26 48.51 44.16
N ASN A 174 -48.58 48.58 44.05
CA ASN A 174 -49.40 47.57 43.36
C ASN A 174 -49.06 47.46 41.86
N ARG A 175 -48.73 48.57 41.18
CA ARG A 175 -48.22 48.55 39.79
C ARG A 175 -46.82 47.94 39.71
N LEU A 176 -45.94 48.26 40.66
CA LEU A 176 -44.58 47.72 40.72
C LEU A 176 -44.59 46.20 41.00
N HIS A 177 -45.39 45.75 41.96
CA HIS A 177 -45.57 44.33 42.30
C HIS A 177 -46.13 43.54 41.11
N LYS A 178 -47.14 44.06 40.40
CA LYS A 178 -47.66 43.43 39.17
C LYS A 178 -46.59 43.30 38.09
N ARG A 179 -45.77 44.35 37.86
CA ARG A 179 -44.64 44.28 36.91
C ARG A 179 -43.56 43.29 37.35
N ALA A 180 -43.22 43.24 38.64
CA ALA A 180 -42.25 42.30 39.17
C ALA A 180 -42.74 40.85 39.02
N LYS A 181 -44.00 40.57 39.35
CA LYS A 181 -44.63 39.26 39.15
C LYS A 181 -44.64 38.84 37.68
N GLN A 182 -44.99 39.75 36.77
CA GLN A 182 -44.91 39.51 35.33
C GLN A 182 -43.47 39.18 34.90
N ARG A 183 -42.47 39.97 35.30
CA ARG A 183 -41.08 39.72 34.89
C ARG A 183 -40.51 38.42 35.47
N ILE A 184 -40.94 38.00 36.66
CA ILE A 184 -40.62 36.68 37.22
C ILE A 184 -41.24 35.56 36.37
N GLN A 185 -42.49 35.71 35.92
CA GLN A 185 -43.14 34.74 35.02
C GLN A 185 -42.48 34.68 33.63
N GLU A 186 -42.06 35.83 33.09
CA GLU A 186 -41.27 35.88 31.84
C GLU A 186 -39.93 35.17 32.00
N ILE A 187 -39.17 35.46 33.07
CA ILE A 187 -37.87 34.81 33.34
C ILE A 187 -38.02 33.31 33.59
N GLN A 188 -39.08 32.88 34.28
CA GLN A 188 -39.37 31.45 34.47
C GLN A 188 -39.62 30.76 33.12
N LYS A 189 -40.41 31.38 32.24
CA LYS A 189 -40.61 30.85 30.89
C LYS A 189 -39.32 30.86 30.06
N GLU A 190 -38.54 31.95 30.11
CA GLU A 190 -37.23 32.04 29.44
C GLU A 190 -36.28 30.92 29.90
N LYS A 191 -36.28 30.57 31.19
CA LYS A 191 -35.56 29.40 31.73
C LYS A 191 -36.10 28.10 31.17
N ASP A 192 -37.40 27.86 31.25
CA ASP A 192 -38.00 26.57 30.88
C ASP A 192 -37.90 26.30 29.36
N ASP A 193 -38.03 27.35 28.53
CA ASP A 193 -37.76 27.32 27.08
C ASP A 193 -36.28 27.03 26.76
N LEU A 194 -35.33 27.40 27.64
CA LEU A 194 -33.90 27.08 27.51
C LEU A 194 -33.56 25.67 27.99
N GLU A 195 -34.20 25.19 29.06
CA GLU A 195 -34.00 23.86 29.62
C GLU A 195 -34.50 22.76 28.66
N ALA A 196 -35.61 23.02 27.97
CA ALA A 196 -36.09 22.19 26.86
C ALA A 196 -35.07 22.09 25.71
N ARG A 197 -34.49 23.23 25.28
CA ARG A 197 -33.46 23.26 24.23
C ARG A 197 -32.17 22.56 24.65
N PHE A 198 -31.75 22.71 25.90
CA PHE A 198 -30.57 22.03 26.42
C PHE A 198 -30.77 20.50 26.43
N SER A 199 -31.98 20.04 26.78
CA SER A 199 -32.37 18.63 26.73
C SER A 199 -32.34 18.09 25.29
N GLU A 200 -32.92 18.81 24.32
CA GLU A 200 -32.86 18.45 22.90
C GLU A 200 -31.42 18.34 22.38
N VAL A 201 -30.56 19.32 22.72
CA VAL A 201 -29.14 19.31 22.35
C VAL A 201 -28.40 18.15 23.00
N ASN A 202 -28.72 17.78 24.24
CA ASN A 202 -28.13 16.61 24.89
C ASN A 202 -28.53 15.30 24.19
N GLU A 203 -29.81 15.11 23.86
CA GLU A 203 -30.22 13.93 23.05
C GLU A 203 -29.53 13.89 21.68
N ILE A 204 -29.36 15.04 21.02
CA ILE A 204 -28.63 15.12 19.74
C ILE A 204 -27.16 14.71 19.93
N ALA A 205 -26.52 15.13 21.03
CA ALA A 205 -25.15 14.73 21.36
C ALA A 205 -25.03 13.22 21.67
N GLU A 206 -25.98 12.64 22.40
CA GLU A 206 -26.03 11.20 22.68
C GLU A 206 -26.30 10.37 21.42
N ARG A 207 -27.19 10.84 20.54
CA ARG A 207 -27.44 10.24 19.22
C ARG A 207 -26.22 10.34 18.30
N ALA A 208 -25.48 11.46 18.31
CA ALA A 208 -24.23 11.59 17.57
C ALA A 208 -23.11 10.70 18.14
N SER A 209 -22.99 10.62 19.46
CA SER A 209 -22.00 9.79 20.17
C SER A 209 -22.20 8.29 19.89
N SER A 210 -23.45 7.81 19.95
CA SER A 210 -23.80 6.43 19.62
C SER A 210 -23.59 6.10 18.13
N GLN A 211 -23.89 7.03 17.21
CA GLN A 211 -23.55 6.89 15.79
C GLN A 211 -22.04 6.84 15.55
N GLN A 212 -21.25 7.70 16.21
CA GLN A 212 -19.79 7.68 16.15
C GLN A 212 -19.24 6.33 16.66
N SER A 213 -19.76 5.83 17.78
CA SER A 213 -19.36 4.52 18.33
C SER A 213 -19.70 3.37 17.38
N ALA A 214 -20.83 3.43 16.67
CA ALA A 214 -21.21 2.43 15.68
C ALA A 214 -20.25 2.44 14.48
N MET A 215 -20.00 3.60 13.88
CA MET A 215 -19.05 3.75 12.76
C MET A 215 -17.62 3.35 13.14
N GLN A 216 -17.17 3.64 14.37
CA GLN A 216 -15.88 3.15 14.85
C GLN A 216 -15.85 1.61 14.91
N GLN A 217 -16.92 0.97 15.38
CA GLN A 217 -17.01 -0.50 15.44
C GLN A 217 -17.11 -1.15 14.04
N GLU A 218 -17.57 -0.43 13.01
CA GLU A 218 -17.50 -0.86 11.61
C GLU A 218 -16.11 -0.67 11.01
N LEU A 219 -15.41 0.42 11.31
CA LEU A 219 -14.01 0.63 10.95
C LEU A 219 -13.09 -0.43 11.58
N GLU A 220 -13.35 -0.84 12.82
CA GLU A 220 -12.62 -1.92 13.49
C GLU A 220 -12.91 -3.30 12.86
N ARG A 221 -14.16 -3.59 12.47
CA ARG A 221 -14.51 -4.82 11.73
C ARG A 221 -13.88 -4.89 10.35
N THR A 222 -14.00 -3.83 9.55
CA THR A 222 -13.41 -3.77 8.20
C THR A 222 -11.89 -3.84 8.24
N ARG A 223 -11.24 -3.17 9.21
CA ARG A 223 -9.79 -3.30 9.45
C ARG A 223 -9.39 -4.72 9.86
N LYS A 224 -10.19 -5.41 10.68
CA LYS A 224 -9.95 -6.82 11.03
C LYS A 224 -10.05 -7.71 9.78
N GLN A 225 -11.11 -7.56 8.98
CA GLN A 225 -11.32 -8.31 7.74
C GLN A 225 -10.17 -8.08 6.74
N ALA A 226 -9.68 -6.85 6.60
CA ALA A 226 -8.52 -6.54 5.75
C ALA A 226 -7.23 -7.22 6.24
N ASN A 227 -7.00 -7.27 7.56
CA ASN A 227 -5.86 -7.99 8.13
C ASN A 227 -5.98 -9.52 7.93
N GLU A 228 -7.19 -10.08 8.01
CA GLU A 228 -7.45 -11.51 7.76
C GLU A 228 -7.23 -11.85 6.27
N ALA A 229 -7.68 -10.99 5.35
CA ALA A 229 -7.38 -11.13 3.92
C ALA A 229 -5.87 -11.04 3.61
N LEU A 230 -5.15 -10.10 4.23
CA LEU A 230 -3.68 -10.02 4.11
C LEU A 230 -2.99 -11.29 4.61
N LYS A 231 -3.42 -11.85 5.75
CA LYS A 231 -2.89 -13.14 6.25
C LYS A 231 -3.16 -14.31 5.30
N ALA A 232 -4.33 -14.35 4.67
CA ALA A 232 -4.65 -15.36 3.65
C ALA A 232 -3.72 -15.21 2.42
N MET A 233 -3.61 -13.99 1.86
CA MET A 233 -2.72 -13.71 0.73
C MET A 233 -1.24 -14.01 1.02
N ASP A 234 -0.78 -13.82 2.26
CA ASP A 234 0.57 -14.20 2.67
C ASP A 234 0.76 -15.72 2.78
N GLY A 235 -0.28 -16.45 3.24
CA GLY A 235 -0.33 -17.91 3.18
C GLY A 235 -0.25 -18.44 1.75
N ASP A 236 -1.06 -17.90 0.85
CA ASP A 236 -1.05 -18.26 -0.57
C ASP A 236 0.29 -17.92 -1.23
N ARG A 237 0.85 -16.75 -0.92
CA ARG A 237 2.20 -16.33 -1.37
C ARG A 237 3.30 -17.27 -0.86
N GLN A 238 3.15 -17.85 0.33
CA GLN A 238 4.08 -18.86 0.85
C GLN A 238 3.89 -20.24 0.18
N GLN A 239 2.65 -20.66 -0.08
CA GLN A 239 2.33 -21.89 -0.83
C GLN A 239 2.83 -21.82 -2.28
N LEU A 240 2.61 -20.70 -2.97
CA LEU A 240 3.12 -20.47 -4.32
C LEU A 240 4.65 -20.48 -4.35
N ARG A 241 5.33 -20.02 -3.29
CA ARG A 241 6.79 -20.09 -3.17
C ARG A 241 7.30 -21.52 -2.97
N SER A 242 6.68 -22.32 -2.10
CA SER A 242 7.06 -23.73 -1.93
C SER A 242 6.76 -24.55 -3.18
N ALA A 243 5.61 -24.33 -3.83
CA ALA A 243 5.29 -24.95 -5.11
C ALA A 243 6.30 -24.59 -6.22
N ASN A 244 6.69 -23.31 -6.35
CA ASN A 244 7.71 -22.89 -7.32
C ASN A 244 9.09 -23.49 -7.02
N ASN A 245 9.48 -23.61 -5.74
CA ASN A 245 10.72 -24.29 -5.37
C ASN A 245 10.69 -25.78 -5.76
N ASN A 246 9.60 -26.49 -5.41
CA ASN A 246 9.43 -27.90 -5.78
C ASN A 246 9.44 -28.11 -7.31
N LEU A 247 8.80 -27.20 -8.08
CA LEU A 247 8.84 -27.21 -9.55
C LEU A 247 10.24 -26.93 -10.09
N ARG A 248 11.01 -26.05 -9.46
CA ARG A 248 12.41 -25.78 -9.82
C ARG A 248 13.31 -26.98 -9.56
N ASP A 249 13.15 -27.64 -8.42
CA ASP A 249 13.94 -28.81 -8.04
C ASP A 249 13.62 -30.01 -8.94
N THR A 250 12.33 -30.24 -9.27
CA THR A 250 11.94 -31.28 -10.25
C THR A 250 12.41 -30.97 -11.68
N ILE A 251 12.44 -29.71 -12.12
CA ILE A 251 13.07 -29.32 -13.39
C ILE A 251 14.58 -29.60 -13.37
N GLU A 252 15.26 -29.33 -12.25
CA GLU A 252 16.71 -29.56 -12.13
C GLU A 252 17.06 -31.06 -12.06
N ASP A 253 16.24 -31.88 -11.40
CA ASP A 253 16.38 -33.34 -11.41
C ASP A 253 16.03 -33.95 -12.78
N LEU A 254 15.04 -33.41 -13.50
CA LEU A 254 14.77 -33.79 -14.88
C LEU A 254 15.98 -33.49 -15.78
N ARG A 255 16.60 -32.31 -15.65
CA ARG A 255 17.87 -31.96 -16.34
C ARG A 255 18.99 -32.95 -16.01
N ARG A 256 19.22 -33.23 -14.72
CA ARG A 256 20.20 -34.25 -14.27
C ARG A 256 19.93 -35.63 -14.86
N SER A 257 18.67 -35.98 -15.14
CA SER A 257 18.28 -37.25 -15.78
C SER A 257 18.39 -37.25 -17.32
N LEU A 258 18.47 -36.06 -17.94
CA LEU A 258 18.57 -35.86 -19.39
C LEU A 258 20.04 -35.72 -19.84
N GLN A 259 20.85 -34.97 -19.12
CA GLN A 259 22.29 -34.80 -19.38
C GLN A 259 23.08 -36.11 -19.67
N PRO A 260 22.91 -37.22 -18.92
CA PRO A 260 23.58 -38.49 -19.24
C PRO A 260 23.02 -39.20 -20.48
N LYS A 261 21.80 -38.84 -20.95
CA LYS A 261 21.23 -39.34 -22.20
C LYS A 261 21.68 -38.49 -23.39
N GLU A 262 21.79 -37.18 -23.20
CA GLU A 262 22.32 -36.23 -24.19
C GLU A 262 23.78 -36.55 -24.50
N SER A 263 24.64 -36.67 -23.49
CA SER A 263 26.04 -37.09 -23.68
C SER A 263 26.20 -38.51 -24.24
N ALA A 264 25.29 -39.44 -23.92
CA ALA A 264 25.26 -40.76 -24.58
C ALA A 264 24.86 -40.66 -26.07
N LEU A 265 23.96 -39.74 -26.44
CA LEU A 265 23.61 -39.46 -27.83
C LEU A 265 24.76 -38.77 -28.59
N GLU A 266 25.48 -37.84 -27.97
CA GLU A 266 26.69 -37.22 -28.55
C GLU A 266 27.76 -38.28 -28.85
N VAL A 267 28.04 -39.18 -27.91
CA VAL A 267 28.99 -40.30 -28.11
C VAL A 267 28.52 -41.25 -29.22
N LEU A 268 27.21 -41.53 -29.31
CA LEU A 268 26.65 -42.35 -30.40
C LEU A 268 26.71 -41.65 -31.76
N GLN A 269 26.49 -40.33 -31.82
CA GLN A 269 26.65 -39.52 -33.04
C GLN A 269 28.11 -39.47 -33.50
N GLN A 270 29.05 -39.31 -32.57
CA GLN A 270 30.48 -39.36 -32.90
C GLN A 270 30.88 -40.75 -33.41
N SER A 271 30.44 -41.83 -32.75
CA SER A 271 30.72 -43.20 -33.22
C SER A 271 30.02 -43.55 -34.55
N LEU A 272 28.90 -42.89 -34.88
CA LEU A 272 28.28 -42.97 -36.19
C LEU A 272 29.16 -42.29 -37.25
N ALA A 273 29.59 -41.05 -37.02
CA ALA A 273 30.44 -40.29 -37.94
C ALA A 273 31.80 -40.99 -38.19
N GLU A 274 32.40 -41.59 -37.15
CA GLU A 274 33.62 -42.41 -37.28
C GLU A 274 33.40 -43.63 -38.20
N LYS A 275 32.21 -44.25 -38.17
CA LYS A 275 31.85 -45.37 -39.06
C LYS A 275 31.48 -44.91 -40.46
N GLU A 276 30.87 -43.74 -40.62
CA GLU A 276 30.60 -43.14 -41.94
C GLU A 276 31.91 -42.79 -42.64
N GLN A 277 32.89 -42.21 -41.94
CA GLN A 277 34.24 -42.00 -42.47
C GLN A 277 34.92 -43.32 -42.84
N MET A 278 34.86 -44.35 -41.98
CA MET A 278 35.42 -45.68 -42.28
C MET A 278 34.78 -46.33 -43.51
N LEU A 279 33.47 -46.15 -43.71
CA LEU A 279 32.77 -46.63 -44.90
C LEU A 279 33.20 -45.88 -46.17
N GLU A 280 33.43 -44.57 -46.10
CA GLU A 280 33.91 -43.78 -47.23
C GLU A 280 35.39 -44.06 -47.56
N ASP A 281 36.24 -44.27 -46.54
CA ASP A 281 37.62 -44.74 -46.71
C ASP A 281 37.65 -46.12 -47.40
N MET A 282 36.78 -47.04 -47.00
CA MET A 282 36.64 -48.35 -47.67
C MET A 282 36.09 -48.22 -49.10
N ARG A 283 35.19 -47.27 -49.38
CA ARG A 283 34.74 -46.98 -50.75
C ARG A 283 35.87 -46.44 -51.62
N GLY A 284 36.68 -45.52 -51.10
CA GLY A 284 37.88 -45.01 -51.78
C GLY A 284 38.89 -46.12 -52.08
N LEU A 285 39.13 -47.04 -51.12
CA LEU A 285 39.98 -48.21 -51.33
C LEU A 285 39.41 -49.18 -52.38
N LEU A 286 38.10 -49.43 -52.37
CA LEU A 286 37.42 -50.27 -53.37
C LEU A 286 37.46 -49.63 -54.76
N GLN A 287 37.22 -48.32 -54.89
CA GLN A 287 37.36 -47.60 -56.15
C GLN A 287 38.80 -47.66 -56.66
N ALA A 288 39.80 -47.38 -55.82
CA ALA A 288 41.20 -47.46 -56.21
C ALA A 288 41.66 -48.89 -56.57
N ALA A 289 41.02 -49.93 -56.03
CA ALA A 289 41.23 -51.32 -56.42
C ALA A 289 40.57 -51.63 -57.78
N GLU A 290 39.36 -51.14 -58.02
CA GLU A 290 38.62 -51.30 -59.28
C GLU A 290 39.26 -50.52 -60.44
N GLU A 291 39.76 -49.31 -60.20
CA GLU A 291 40.56 -48.53 -61.15
C GLU A 291 41.85 -49.27 -61.52
N LYS A 292 42.56 -49.86 -60.55
CA LYS A 292 43.72 -50.73 -60.81
C LYS A 292 43.33 -51.99 -61.61
N ARG A 293 42.21 -52.63 -61.27
CA ARG A 293 41.68 -53.78 -62.00
C ARG A 293 41.41 -53.41 -63.46
N GLN A 294 40.71 -52.30 -63.69
CA GLN A 294 40.36 -51.80 -65.01
C GLN A 294 41.60 -51.36 -65.81
N ALA A 295 42.57 -50.69 -65.17
CA ALA A 295 43.85 -50.36 -65.79
C ALA A 295 44.63 -51.61 -66.22
N SER A 296 44.69 -52.64 -65.36
CA SER A 296 45.34 -53.92 -65.71
C SER A 296 44.60 -54.67 -66.83
N LEU A 297 43.27 -54.56 -66.90
CA LEU A 297 42.45 -55.14 -67.96
C LEU A 297 42.68 -54.43 -69.30
N VAL A 298 42.82 -53.10 -69.29
CA VAL A 298 43.21 -52.30 -70.46
C VAL A 298 44.66 -52.58 -70.89
N GLU A 299 45.58 -52.78 -69.94
CA GLU A 299 46.96 -53.16 -70.27
C GLU A 299 47.03 -54.56 -70.90
N VAL A 300 46.25 -55.52 -70.38
CA VAL A 300 46.14 -56.89 -70.93
C VAL A 300 45.46 -56.89 -72.29
N SER A 301 44.39 -56.11 -72.49
CA SER A 301 43.73 -56.02 -73.81
C SER A 301 44.62 -55.32 -74.85
N ALA A 302 45.36 -54.28 -74.47
CA ALA A 302 46.35 -53.64 -75.34
C ALA A 302 47.51 -54.58 -75.70
N LYS A 303 48.01 -55.39 -74.75
CA LYS A 303 48.99 -56.45 -75.02
C LYS A 303 48.44 -57.53 -75.95
N HIS A 304 47.19 -57.94 -75.76
CA HIS A 304 46.53 -58.92 -76.62
C HIS A 304 46.33 -58.39 -78.04
N GLN A 305 45.84 -57.16 -78.19
CA GLN A 305 45.68 -56.46 -79.46
C GLN A 305 47.01 -56.33 -80.21
N LYS A 306 48.08 -55.90 -79.53
CA LYS A 306 49.42 -55.82 -80.13
C LYS A 306 49.97 -57.19 -80.55
N ASN A 307 49.63 -58.26 -79.82
CA ASN A 307 50.00 -59.62 -80.21
C ASN A 307 49.20 -60.09 -81.44
N ILE A 308 47.92 -59.72 -81.57
CA ILE A 308 47.11 -59.96 -82.78
C ILE A 308 47.75 -59.24 -83.97
N GLU A 309 47.98 -57.92 -83.86
CA GLU A 309 48.64 -57.11 -84.91
C GLU A 309 50.00 -57.68 -85.33
N SER A 310 50.79 -58.19 -84.37
CA SER A 310 52.08 -58.83 -84.66
C SER A 310 51.93 -60.20 -85.35
N LEU A 311 50.87 -60.96 -85.07
CA LEU A 311 50.61 -62.24 -85.74
C LEU A 311 50.00 -62.02 -87.12
N GLU A 312 49.14 -61.01 -87.30
CA GLU A 312 48.64 -60.55 -88.59
C GLU A 312 49.77 -60.05 -89.49
N ALA A 313 50.72 -59.28 -88.94
CA ALA A 313 51.93 -58.88 -89.66
C ALA A 313 52.76 -60.10 -90.11
N GLN A 314 53.05 -61.05 -89.20
CA GLN A 314 53.78 -62.28 -89.55
C GLN A 314 53.05 -63.14 -90.58
N LEU A 315 51.72 -63.21 -90.51
CA LEU A 315 50.91 -63.88 -91.53
C LEU A 315 50.99 -63.16 -92.88
N ASN A 316 50.93 -61.83 -92.91
CA ASN A 316 51.04 -61.04 -94.14
C ASN A 316 52.44 -61.16 -94.78
N ASP A 317 53.51 -61.17 -93.98
CA ASP A 317 54.88 -61.43 -94.45
C ASP A 317 55.00 -62.86 -95.00
N ALA A 318 54.48 -63.86 -94.28
CA ALA A 318 54.46 -65.25 -94.75
C ALA A 318 53.61 -65.43 -96.03
N PHE A 319 52.49 -64.72 -96.17
CA PHE A 319 51.72 -64.67 -97.42
C PHE A 319 52.51 -64.00 -98.55
N SER A 320 53.25 -62.92 -98.26
CA SER A 320 54.14 -62.23 -99.22
C SER A 320 55.24 -63.16 -99.72
N ASP A 321 55.95 -63.84 -98.82
CA ASP A 321 57.02 -64.79 -99.18
C ASP A 321 56.48 -66.05 -99.85
N ARG A 322 55.31 -66.55 -99.45
CA ARG A 322 54.61 -67.62 -100.16
C ARG A 322 54.21 -67.19 -101.57
N ASN A 323 53.78 -65.95 -101.77
CA ASN A 323 53.43 -65.42 -103.08
C ASN A 323 54.68 -65.30 -103.99
N LYS A 324 55.78 -64.72 -103.48
CA LYS A 324 57.10 -64.71 -104.16
C LYS A 324 57.58 -66.13 -104.50
N ALA A 325 57.38 -67.09 -103.59
CA ALA A 325 57.70 -68.48 -103.83
C ALA A 325 56.82 -69.08 -104.95
N THR A 326 55.52 -68.78 -105.01
CA THR A 326 54.67 -69.21 -106.14
C THR A 326 55.03 -68.52 -107.46
N GLU A 327 55.46 -67.26 -107.45
CA GLU A 327 55.99 -66.57 -108.64
C GLU A 327 57.30 -67.20 -109.12
N SER A 328 58.20 -67.56 -108.20
CA SER A 328 59.42 -68.30 -108.50
C SER A 328 59.14 -69.71 -109.00
N ILE A 329 58.14 -70.41 -108.45
CA ILE A 329 57.72 -71.75 -108.91
C ILE A 329 57.12 -71.65 -110.31
N ALA A 330 56.26 -70.66 -110.59
CA ALA A 330 55.72 -70.43 -111.94
C ALA A 330 56.84 -70.10 -112.94
N SER A 331 57.80 -69.26 -112.55
CA SER A 331 58.98 -68.95 -113.37
C SER A 331 59.83 -70.19 -113.67
N LEU A 332 60.03 -71.06 -112.67
CA LEU A 332 60.72 -72.34 -112.84
C LEU A 332 59.91 -73.35 -113.67
N GLN A 333 58.58 -73.37 -113.58
CA GLN A 333 57.72 -74.21 -114.41
C GLN A 333 57.79 -73.80 -115.90
N VAL A 334 57.83 -72.49 -116.20
CA VAL A 334 58.08 -72.00 -117.56
C VAL A 334 59.47 -72.43 -118.04
N LEU A 335 60.51 -72.27 -117.22
CA LEU A 335 61.87 -72.70 -117.55
C LEU A 335 61.97 -74.23 -117.79
N VAL A 336 61.24 -75.03 -117.01
CA VAL A 336 61.17 -76.49 -117.18
C VAL A 336 60.49 -76.84 -118.50
N ALA A 337 59.36 -76.20 -118.84
CA ALA A 337 58.70 -76.40 -120.14
C ALA A 337 59.62 -76.05 -121.33
N GLU A 338 60.43 -74.97 -121.22
CA GLU A 338 61.48 -74.67 -122.22
C GLU A 338 62.54 -75.79 -122.31
N LYS A 339 62.94 -76.40 -121.18
CA LYS A 339 63.92 -77.50 -121.20
C LYS A 339 63.33 -78.78 -121.77
N GLU A 340 62.09 -79.12 -121.40
CA GLU A 340 61.37 -80.30 -121.90
C GLU A 340 61.14 -80.21 -123.42
N SER A 341 60.72 -79.04 -123.92
CA SER A 341 60.65 -78.77 -125.38
C SER A 341 61.99 -79.01 -126.08
N ARG A 342 63.09 -78.56 -125.48
CA ARG A 342 64.45 -78.70 -126.03
C ARG A 342 65.03 -80.12 -125.89
N ILE A 343 64.54 -80.91 -124.94
CA ILE A 343 64.85 -82.34 -124.82
C ILE A 343 64.12 -83.12 -125.93
N ALA A 344 62.84 -82.82 -126.20
CA ALA A 344 62.11 -83.44 -127.30
C ALA A 344 62.77 -83.19 -128.67
N GLU A 345 63.32 -81.99 -128.91
CA GLU A 345 64.13 -81.68 -130.09
C GLU A 345 65.40 -82.56 -130.19
N MET A 346 66.09 -82.82 -129.07
CA MET A 346 67.27 -83.69 -129.04
C MET A 346 66.94 -85.18 -129.20
N GLU A 347 65.83 -85.66 -128.66
CA GLU A 347 65.42 -87.07 -128.78
C GLU A 347 65.03 -87.43 -130.23
N ALA A 348 64.40 -86.49 -130.95
CA ALA A 348 64.13 -86.59 -132.38
C ALA A 348 65.42 -86.69 -133.25
N ALA A 349 66.52 -86.06 -132.81
CA ALA A 349 67.82 -86.17 -133.48
C ALA A 349 68.55 -87.48 -133.11
N SER A 350 68.60 -87.80 -131.82
CA SER A 350 69.32 -88.96 -131.25
C SER A 350 68.86 -90.31 -131.83
N THR A 351 67.56 -90.47 -132.04
CA THR A 351 66.97 -91.71 -132.57
C THR A 351 67.42 -92.05 -134.00
N GLY A 352 67.85 -91.07 -134.80
CA GLY A 352 68.43 -91.30 -136.13
C GLY A 352 69.89 -91.77 -136.13
N GLU A 353 70.61 -91.61 -135.01
CA GLU A 353 72.05 -91.85 -134.89
C GLU A 353 72.37 -93.09 -134.04
N ALA A 354 71.55 -93.39 -133.03
CA ALA A 354 71.64 -94.60 -132.20
C ALA A 354 71.54 -95.92 -132.99
N ALA A 355 71.00 -95.88 -134.22
CA ALA A 355 70.98 -97.01 -135.15
C ALA A 355 72.37 -97.35 -135.76
N ARG A 356 73.33 -96.41 -135.75
CA ARG A 356 74.67 -96.58 -136.35
C ARG A 356 75.72 -97.00 -135.33
N LEU A 357 75.68 -96.42 -134.13
CA LEU A 357 76.74 -96.59 -133.11
C LEU A 357 76.76 -97.97 -132.43
N ARG A 358 75.67 -98.75 -132.51
CA ARG A 358 75.59 -100.10 -131.91
C ARG A 358 76.50 -101.14 -132.58
N ALA A 359 77.22 -100.77 -133.65
CA ALA A 359 78.23 -101.61 -134.31
C ALA A 359 79.68 -101.38 -133.80
N ALA A 360 79.92 -100.43 -132.89
CA ALA A 360 81.28 -99.95 -132.58
C ALA A 360 81.74 -100.11 -131.11
N VAL A 361 80.85 -100.41 -130.16
CA VAL A 361 81.13 -100.27 -128.71
C VAL A 361 81.90 -101.46 -128.11
N GLU A 362 81.80 -102.65 -128.69
CA GLU A 362 82.48 -103.89 -128.24
C GLU A 362 84.03 -103.83 -128.14
N SER A 363 84.67 -102.73 -128.57
CA SER A 363 86.14 -102.65 -128.74
C SER A 363 86.94 -102.04 -127.58
N VAL A 364 86.35 -101.30 -126.63
CA VAL A 364 87.10 -100.30 -125.80
C VAL A 364 87.35 -100.75 -124.33
N LYS A 365 87.28 -102.05 -124.05
CA LYS A 365 87.26 -102.61 -122.68
C LYS A 365 88.66 -102.77 -122.02
N GLY A 366 89.49 -101.72 -122.02
CA GLY A 366 90.94 -101.81 -121.82
C GLY A 366 91.58 -101.29 -120.51
N GLU A 367 91.68 -99.97 -120.29
CA GLU A 367 92.99 -99.36 -119.88
C GLU A 367 93.09 -98.60 -118.53
N LEU A 368 92.02 -98.44 -117.73
CA LEU A 368 91.92 -97.33 -116.75
C LEU A 368 92.29 -97.71 -115.29
N SER A 369 93.54 -97.48 -114.82
CA SER A 369 93.99 -97.94 -113.46
C SER A 369 95.18 -97.19 -112.79
N HIS A 370 95.20 -95.85 -112.60
CA HIS A 370 96.47 -95.09 -112.29
C HIS A 370 96.68 -94.26 -110.98
N LEU A 371 96.12 -93.04 -110.81
CA LEU A 371 96.80 -91.91 -110.09
C LEU A 371 96.18 -91.47 -108.73
N LYS A 372 96.87 -90.68 -107.86
CA LYS A 372 96.43 -90.40 -106.47
C LYS A 372 96.64 -88.99 -105.78
N GLU A 373 97.77 -88.66 -105.12
CA GLU A 373 97.75 -87.96 -103.78
C GLU A 373 98.93 -86.99 -103.43
N GLU A 374 98.68 -85.80 -102.82
CA GLU A 374 99.71 -84.83 -102.32
C GLU A 374 99.28 -83.86 -101.15
N HIS A 375 100.22 -83.60 -100.21
CA HIS A 375 100.67 -82.43 -99.38
C HIS A 375 99.79 -81.21 -98.84
N GLU A 376 100.24 -80.51 -97.74
CA GLU A 376 99.65 -79.32 -96.98
C GLU A 376 100.77 -78.45 -96.25
N LYS A 377 100.49 -77.25 -95.66
CA LYS A 377 101.39 -76.54 -94.68
C LYS A 377 100.93 -75.44 -93.64
N GLU A 378 100.81 -74.14 -93.97
CA GLU A 378 101.33 -73.02 -93.09
C GLU A 378 100.32 -72.09 -92.29
N ARG A 379 100.80 -71.29 -91.30
CA ARG A 379 100.02 -70.60 -90.20
C ARG A 379 100.41 -69.08 -89.88
N ALA A 380 100.17 -68.51 -88.66
CA ALA A 380 100.04 -67.04 -88.32
C ALA A 380 100.89 -66.45 -87.12
N SER A 381 100.84 -65.12 -86.77
CA SER A 381 102.02 -64.41 -86.16
C SER A 381 102.07 -63.07 -85.28
N TRP A 382 101.03 -62.31 -84.82
CA TRP A 382 101.23 -60.90 -84.27
C TRP A 382 100.54 -60.45 -82.92
N GLU A 383 101.14 -59.53 -82.12
CA GLU A 383 100.54 -58.79 -80.94
C GLU A 383 101.35 -57.51 -80.48
N THR A 384 100.74 -56.45 -79.86
CA THR A 384 101.50 -55.22 -79.43
C THR A 384 101.06 -54.33 -78.22
N ALA A 385 100.24 -53.26 -78.37
CA ALA A 385 100.36 -52.00 -77.56
C ALA A 385 99.07 -51.42 -76.89
N SER A 386 99.17 -50.34 -76.05
CA SER A 386 98.05 -49.90 -75.15
C SER A 386 97.88 -48.40 -74.70
N GLN A 387 98.85 -47.74 -74.03
CA GLN A 387 98.62 -47.39 -72.60
C GLN A 387 98.00 -46.04 -72.08
N ALA A 388 98.41 -44.81 -72.49
CA ALA A 388 98.42 -43.63 -71.56
C ALA A 388 97.47 -42.42 -71.85
N LEU A 389 96.88 -41.77 -70.81
CA LEU A 389 95.82 -40.72 -70.98
C LEU A 389 95.48 -39.75 -69.79
N LYS A 390 96.32 -39.55 -68.74
CA LYS A 390 95.80 -39.24 -67.36
C LYS A 390 95.70 -37.78 -66.81
N ALA A 391 96.20 -36.72 -67.45
CA ALA A 391 96.57 -35.47 -66.74
C ALA A 391 95.76 -34.17 -67.05
N LYS A 392 94.51 -34.01 -66.56
CA LYS A 392 93.64 -32.84 -66.91
C LYS A 392 92.69 -32.25 -65.83
N LEU A 393 92.84 -32.54 -64.53
CA LEU A 393 91.76 -32.33 -63.56
C LEU A 393 91.73 -30.99 -62.78
N ASP A 394 92.89 -30.39 -62.47
CA ASP A 394 93.05 -29.59 -61.23
C ASP A 394 92.65 -28.09 -61.29
N ILE A 395 91.91 -27.64 -62.31
CA ILE A 395 91.73 -26.19 -62.62
C ILE A 395 90.48 -25.56 -61.94
N ALA A 396 89.55 -26.34 -61.40
CA ALA A 396 88.19 -25.88 -61.13
C ALA A 396 87.96 -25.01 -59.86
N GLU A 397 88.78 -25.16 -58.81
CA GLU A 397 88.38 -24.77 -57.44
C GLU A 397 88.44 -23.24 -57.14
N SER A 398 89.19 -22.46 -57.93
CA SER A 398 89.56 -21.08 -57.59
C SER A 398 88.43 -20.04 -57.52
N ASN A 399 87.19 -20.38 -57.89
CA ASN A 399 86.12 -19.38 -58.10
C ASN A 399 85.25 -19.05 -56.87
N CYS A 400 85.29 -19.85 -55.80
CA CYS A 400 84.33 -19.75 -54.69
C CYS A 400 84.47 -18.47 -53.83
N ILE A 401 85.69 -18.00 -53.58
CA ILE A 401 86.05 -16.99 -52.56
C ILE A 401 85.44 -15.59 -52.82
N ARG A 402 84.90 -15.33 -54.01
CA ARG A 402 84.47 -13.98 -54.43
C ARG A 402 83.13 -13.51 -53.84
N ALA A 403 82.34 -14.41 -53.25
CA ALA A 403 80.96 -14.12 -52.84
C ALA A 403 80.83 -13.44 -51.46
N GLU A 404 81.78 -13.62 -50.55
CA GLU A 404 81.65 -13.23 -49.14
C GLU A 404 81.73 -11.70 -48.90
N VAL A 405 82.25 -10.94 -49.86
CA VAL A 405 82.55 -9.51 -49.72
C VAL A 405 81.30 -8.62 -49.73
N GLU A 406 80.23 -8.98 -50.45
CA GLU A 406 79.01 -8.15 -50.52
C GLU A 406 78.25 -8.09 -49.17
N VAL A 407 78.37 -9.11 -48.31
CA VAL A 407 77.65 -9.20 -47.03
C VAL A 407 78.07 -8.08 -46.05
N ALA A 408 79.32 -7.63 -46.09
CA ALA A 408 79.83 -6.57 -45.21
C ALA A 408 79.15 -5.20 -45.43
N LYS A 409 78.61 -4.96 -46.63
CA LYS A 409 78.10 -3.67 -47.11
C LYS A 409 76.79 -3.26 -46.43
N ILE A 410 75.91 -4.24 -46.18
CA ILE A 410 74.57 -4.01 -45.59
C ILE A 410 74.67 -3.55 -44.12
N ARG A 411 75.70 -4.00 -43.39
CA ARG A 411 75.91 -3.67 -41.98
C ARG A 411 76.12 -2.17 -41.73
N SER A 412 76.69 -1.44 -42.70
CA SER A 412 76.92 0.00 -42.60
C SER A 412 75.65 0.85 -42.63
N GLN A 413 74.53 0.31 -43.12
CA GLN A 413 73.30 1.08 -43.37
C GLN A 413 72.48 1.34 -42.08
N LEU A 414 72.52 0.43 -41.10
CA LEU A 414 71.76 0.56 -39.84
C LEU A 414 72.36 1.59 -38.88
N GLU A 415 73.68 1.80 -38.92
CA GLU A 415 74.40 2.58 -37.92
C GLU A 415 74.08 4.09 -37.99
N SER A 416 73.67 4.58 -39.17
CA SER A 416 73.21 5.96 -39.38
C SER A 416 71.87 6.31 -38.71
N GLU A 417 70.96 5.36 -38.52
CA GLU A 417 69.62 5.65 -37.97
C GLU A 417 69.65 5.91 -36.46
N VAL A 418 70.56 5.25 -35.73
CA VAL A 418 70.75 5.44 -34.28
C VAL A 418 71.25 6.86 -33.98
N SER A 419 72.08 7.43 -34.86
CA SER A 419 72.57 8.82 -34.71
C SER A 419 71.46 9.87 -34.78
N ALA A 420 70.32 9.59 -35.44
CA ALA A 420 69.25 10.57 -35.59
C ALA A 420 68.45 10.76 -34.29
N LYS A 421 68.13 9.67 -33.58
CA LYS A 421 67.32 9.71 -32.34
C LYS A 421 68.02 10.47 -31.20
N THR A 422 69.35 10.36 -31.10
CA THR A 422 70.14 11.01 -30.04
C THR A 422 70.06 12.54 -30.06
N ARG A 423 69.84 13.18 -31.22
CA ARG A 423 69.75 14.64 -31.33
C ARG A 423 68.44 15.23 -30.78
N ILE A 424 67.38 14.43 -30.67
CA ILE A 424 66.05 14.91 -30.22
C ILE A 424 65.98 15.03 -28.69
N LEU A 425 66.72 14.20 -27.95
CA LEU A 425 66.78 14.23 -26.49
C LEU A 425 67.37 15.54 -25.95
N ASN A 426 68.55 15.93 -26.44
CA ASN A 426 69.29 17.11 -25.95
C ASN A 426 68.53 18.45 -26.08
N MET A 427 67.46 18.51 -26.88
CA MET A 427 66.64 19.72 -27.04
C MET A 427 65.67 19.94 -25.87
N ARG A 428 65.27 18.88 -25.16
CA ARG A 428 64.31 18.94 -24.02
C ARG A 428 64.95 19.42 -22.72
N ASP A 429 66.22 19.12 -22.48
CA ASP A 429 66.93 19.52 -21.25
C ASP A 429 67.15 21.04 -21.15
N VAL A 430 67.18 21.74 -22.30
CA VAL A 430 67.32 23.21 -22.34
C VAL A 430 66.06 23.90 -21.81
N GLU A 431 64.87 23.42 -22.20
CA GLU A 431 63.57 23.99 -21.81
C GLU A 431 63.37 23.96 -20.27
N LEU A 432 63.82 22.88 -19.61
CA LEU A 432 63.74 22.71 -18.16
C LEU A 432 64.61 23.72 -17.38
N SER A 433 65.65 24.27 -17.99
CA SER A 433 66.55 25.24 -17.36
C SER A 433 65.97 26.65 -17.24
N ALA A 434 64.99 27.01 -18.08
CA ALA A 434 64.40 28.35 -18.11
C ALA A 434 63.44 28.59 -16.93
N ALA A 435 62.53 27.64 -16.68
CA ALA A 435 61.49 27.75 -15.65
C ALA A 435 62.04 27.94 -14.21
N LYS A 436 63.30 27.54 -13.96
CA LYS A 436 63.94 27.69 -12.64
C LYS A 436 64.39 29.12 -12.31
N LYS A 437 64.40 30.06 -13.28
CA LYS A 437 64.80 31.46 -13.03
C LYS A 437 63.65 32.34 -12.57
N GLU A 438 62.44 32.11 -13.08
CA GLU A 438 61.28 32.98 -12.89
C GLU A 438 60.83 33.04 -11.41
N ILE A 439 60.88 31.90 -10.72
CA ILE A 439 60.58 31.74 -9.29
C ILE A 439 61.42 32.71 -8.42
N SER A 440 62.66 33.01 -8.80
CA SER A 440 63.60 33.85 -8.01
C SER A 440 63.33 35.35 -8.05
N SER A 441 62.34 35.80 -8.83
CA SER A 441 61.97 37.23 -8.92
C SER A 441 60.95 37.63 -7.84
N LEU A 442 59.93 36.80 -7.61
CA LEU A 442 58.77 37.08 -6.76
C LEU A 442 59.13 37.26 -5.27
N GLU A 443 60.16 36.56 -4.78
CA GLU A 443 60.59 36.65 -3.38
C GLU A 443 61.08 38.07 -2.98
N LYS A 444 61.52 38.89 -3.94
CA LYS A 444 62.05 40.24 -3.65
C LYS A 444 60.96 41.25 -3.35
N GLU A 445 59.82 41.17 -4.04
CA GLU A 445 58.77 42.21 -3.98
C GLU A 445 58.11 42.29 -2.60
N PHE A 446 57.93 41.12 -1.96
CA PHE A 446 57.34 40.96 -0.63
C PHE A 446 58.06 41.74 0.48
N SER A 447 59.36 42.00 0.31
CA SER A 447 60.18 42.76 1.28
C SER A 447 59.82 44.25 1.38
N SER A 448 59.27 44.84 0.31
CA SER A 448 59.05 46.29 0.17
C SER A 448 57.84 46.82 0.95
N TYR A 449 56.89 45.95 1.30
CA TYR A 449 55.62 46.36 1.90
C TYR A 449 55.78 46.78 3.37
N LYS A 450 56.70 46.12 4.10
CA LYS A 450 56.83 46.20 5.57
C LYS A 450 57.22 47.57 6.11
N VAL A 451 57.89 48.41 5.32
CA VAL A 451 58.40 49.73 5.74
C VAL A 451 57.28 50.77 5.84
N ARG A 452 56.17 50.61 5.10
CA ARG A 452 55.17 51.68 4.90
C ARG A 452 54.25 51.92 6.10
N ALA A 453 54.10 50.95 7.00
CA ALA A 453 53.18 51.03 8.13
C ALA A 453 53.68 51.93 9.29
N HIS A 454 54.99 52.05 9.47
CA HIS A 454 55.56 52.60 10.71
C HIS A 454 55.51 54.13 10.83
N ALA A 455 55.21 54.84 9.73
CA ALA A 455 55.21 56.30 9.67
C ALA A 455 53.87 56.95 10.07
N LEU A 456 52.78 56.18 10.16
CA LEU A 456 51.43 56.71 10.36
C LEU A 456 51.08 57.00 11.84
N LEU A 457 51.77 56.33 12.78
CA LEU A 457 51.47 56.41 14.21
C LEU A 457 51.87 57.76 14.83
N GLN A 458 52.98 58.35 14.37
CA GLN A 458 53.67 59.47 15.05
C GLN A 458 52.99 60.85 14.87
N LYS A 459 51.86 60.92 14.16
CA LYS A 459 51.19 62.20 13.83
C LYS A 459 50.01 62.56 14.75
N LYS A 460 49.55 61.66 15.61
CA LYS A 460 48.27 61.84 16.33
C LYS A 460 48.33 62.40 17.75
N ASP A 461 49.49 62.38 18.40
CA ASP A 461 49.61 62.72 19.83
C ASP A 461 49.67 64.23 20.14
N ALA A 462 49.76 65.09 19.12
CA ALA A 462 50.15 66.50 19.29
C ALA A 462 48.98 67.52 19.38
N GLU A 463 47.75 67.13 19.06
CA GLU A 463 46.66 68.09 18.73
C GLU A 463 45.69 68.42 19.89
N LEU A 464 45.83 67.79 21.07
CA LEU A 464 44.77 67.72 22.11
C LEU A 464 44.89 68.66 23.33
N ALA A 465 45.85 69.60 23.36
CA ALA A 465 46.34 70.14 24.64
C ALA A 465 45.76 71.48 25.16
N ALA A 466 45.31 72.42 24.31
CA ALA A 466 45.56 73.85 24.60
C ALA A 466 44.43 74.89 24.42
N ALA A 467 43.14 74.51 24.46
CA ALA A 467 42.01 75.46 24.32
C ALA A 467 40.95 75.36 25.45
N LYS A 468 41.41 75.03 26.66
CA LYS A 468 40.56 74.86 27.85
C LYS A 468 40.37 76.19 28.60
N ASP A 469 39.21 76.34 29.27
CA ASP A 469 38.91 77.21 30.43
C ASP A 469 38.08 78.51 30.24
N SER A 470 37.86 79.07 29.04
CA SER A 470 36.92 80.24 28.88
C SER A 470 35.84 80.09 27.82
N GLU A 471 36.09 79.41 26.70
CA GLU A 471 34.98 78.83 25.92
C GLU A 471 34.23 77.83 26.80
N GLN A 472 34.96 77.08 27.63
CA GLN A 472 34.44 76.14 28.62
C GLN A 472 33.25 76.64 29.43
N LEU A 473 33.18 77.90 29.88
CA LEU A 473 32.09 78.29 30.80
C LEU A 473 30.77 78.57 30.08
N LYS A 474 30.81 79.06 28.84
CA LYS A 474 29.62 79.09 27.97
C LYS A 474 29.31 77.72 27.40
N ALA A 475 30.34 76.99 26.97
CA ALA A 475 30.22 75.60 26.59
C ALA A 475 29.68 74.76 27.75
N LEU A 476 29.91 75.07 29.03
CA LEU A 476 29.30 74.35 30.16
C LEU A 476 27.81 74.64 30.33
N GLU A 477 27.33 75.82 29.91
CA GLU A 477 25.89 76.19 29.97
C GLU A 477 25.14 75.75 28.69
N GLU A 478 25.82 75.77 27.54
CA GLU A 478 25.35 75.18 26.28
C GLU A 478 25.38 73.65 26.38
N THR A 479 26.48 73.02 26.82
CA THR A 479 26.51 71.57 27.08
C THR A 479 25.62 71.15 28.25
N LEU A 480 25.26 72.02 29.20
CA LEU A 480 24.24 71.65 30.19
C LEU A 480 22.86 71.56 29.54
N LYS A 481 22.52 72.44 28.59
CA LYS A 481 21.29 72.34 27.80
C LYS A 481 21.35 71.22 26.76
N GLU A 482 22.50 70.97 26.15
CA GLU A 482 22.69 69.81 25.29
C GLU A 482 22.57 68.53 26.13
N VAL A 483 23.16 68.45 27.32
CA VAL A 483 22.96 67.34 28.28
C VAL A 483 21.52 67.23 28.76
N GLU A 484 20.76 68.32 28.95
CA GLU A 484 19.32 68.24 29.27
C GLU A 484 18.53 67.66 28.09
N ASN A 485 18.82 68.07 26.85
CA ASN A 485 18.18 67.53 25.65
C ASN A 485 18.64 66.10 25.32
N GLU A 486 19.91 65.76 25.56
CA GLU A 486 20.47 64.41 25.47
C GLU A 486 19.87 63.52 26.56
N VAL A 487 19.69 63.99 27.79
CA VAL A 487 18.99 63.24 28.85
C VAL A 487 17.54 62.98 28.47
N LEU A 488 16.84 63.96 27.87
CA LEU A 488 15.50 63.74 27.31
C LEU A 488 15.52 62.68 26.21
N SER A 489 16.41 62.82 25.21
CA SER A 489 16.59 61.84 24.12
C SER A 489 16.95 60.45 24.64
N ILE A 490 17.83 60.36 25.64
CA ILE A 490 18.23 59.12 26.32
C ILE A 490 17.07 58.54 27.13
N THR A 491 16.17 59.34 27.70
CA THR A 491 14.95 58.82 28.33
C THR A 491 13.92 58.33 27.32
N GLU A 492 13.75 59.01 26.18
CA GLU A 492 12.89 58.55 25.09
C GLU A 492 13.44 57.27 24.44
N GLU A 493 14.76 57.20 24.22
CA GLU A 493 15.46 56.00 23.76
C GLU A 493 15.40 54.87 24.79
N ARG A 494 15.58 55.15 26.09
CA ARG A 494 15.42 54.17 27.18
C ARG A 494 14.01 53.61 27.20
N ASP A 495 12.99 54.48 27.13
CA ASP A 495 11.59 54.05 27.26
C ASP A 495 11.12 53.31 26.01
N LYS A 496 11.63 53.70 24.83
CA LYS A 496 11.52 52.91 23.60
C LYS A 496 12.23 51.55 23.72
N VAL A 497 13.47 51.49 24.22
CA VAL A 497 14.20 50.23 24.43
C VAL A 497 13.51 49.34 25.46
N LEU A 498 12.88 49.91 26.48
CA LEU A 498 12.04 49.18 27.44
C LEU A 498 10.77 48.63 26.77
N GLN A 499 10.11 49.40 25.90
CA GLN A 499 8.95 48.94 25.13
C GLN A 499 9.33 47.86 24.11
N ASP A 500 10.43 48.04 23.38
CA ASP A 500 10.99 47.07 22.45
C ASP A 500 11.34 45.76 23.19
N LEU A 501 12.00 45.86 24.36
CA LEU A 501 12.31 44.72 25.24
C LEU A 501 11.05 44.01 25.77
N GLN A 502 10.04 44.76 26.21
CA GLN A 502 8.74 44.18 26.62
C GLN A 502 8.05 43.46 25.46
N SER A 503 8.11 44.01 24.24
CA SER A 503 7.57 43.34 23.05
C SER A 503 8.34 42.07 22.69
N ALA A 504 9.67 42.08 22.83
CA ALA A 504 10.52 40.91 22.62
C ALA A 504 10.25 39.82 23.68
N MET A 505 10.06 40.19 24.95
CA MET A 505 9.66 39.27 26.01
C MET A 505 8.30 38.63 25.72
N ALA A 506 7.27 39.41 25.38
CA ALA A 506 5.94 38.90 25.04
C ALA A 506 5.97 37.97 23.81
N ASN A 507 6.79 38.29 22.80
CA ASN A 507 7.01 37.42 21.63
C ASN A 507 7.70 36.10 22.04
N HIS A 508 8.71 36.14 22.89
CA HIS A 508 9.38 34.92 23.38
C HIS A 508 8.48 34.07 24.30
N GLU A 509 7.64 34.68 25.14
CA GLU A 509 6.62 33.95 25.93
C GLU A 509 5.61 33.24 25.01
N LYS A 510 5.15 33.92 23.95
CA LYS A 510 4.29 33.34 22.92
C LYS A 510 4.97 32.18 22.17
N GLU A 511 6.22 32.37 21.74
CA GLU A 511 6.99 31.29 21.10
C GLU A 511 7.25 30.10 22.05
N LEU A 512 7.43 30.34 23.36
CA LEU A 512 7.59 29.28 24.35
C LEU A 512 6.29 28.48 24.52
N ALA A 513 5.14 29.14 24.61
CA ALA A 513 3.84 28.47 24.64
C ALA A 513 3.54 27.66 23.37
N GLU A 514 3.93 28.18 22.19
CA GLU A 514 3.86 27.46 20.91
C GLU A 514 4.80 26.24 20.89
N ARG A 515 6.02 26.36 21.44
CA ARG A 515 6.94 25.22 21.59
C ARG A 515 6.43 24.18 22.59
N ASP A 516 5.87 24.58 23.72
CA ASP A 516 5.34 23.65 24.73
C ASP A 516 4.10 22.90 24.23
N THR A 517 3.20 23.56 23.50
CA THR A 517 2.06 22.88 22.87
C THR A 517 2.50 21.92 21.75
N ALA A 518 3.47 22.31 20.91
CA ALA A 518 4.07 21.41 19.93
C ALA A 518 4.77 20.20 20.60
N LEU A 519 5.49 20.42 21.70
CA LEU A 519 6.20 19.40 22.47
C LEU A 519 5.22 18.45 23.19
N ALA A 520 4.08 18.96 23.68
CA ALA A 520 2.99 18.15 24.21
C ALA A 520 2.37 17.25 23.13
N ASN A 521 2.11 17.79 21.93
CA ASN A 521 1.61 17.02 20.79
C ASN A 521 2.59 15.91 20.37
N VAL A 522 3.90 16.20 20.32
CA VAL A 522 4.94 15.19 20.04
C VAL A 522 4.99 14.11 21.13
N LYS A 523 4.90 14.48 22.41
CA LYS A 523 4.80 13.51 23.53
C LYS A 523 3.56 12.61 23.39
N GLN A 524 2.42 13.14 22.96
CA GLN A 524 1.21 12.35 22.71
C GLN A 524 1.37 11.41 21.51
N GLN A 525 2.02 11.87 20.43
CA GLN A 525 2.33 11.02 19.28
C GLN A 525 3.26 9.86 19.66
N ILE A 526 4.32 10.13 20.43
CA ILE A 526 5.25 9.11 20.96
C ILE A 526 4.48 8.06 21.77
N ARG A 527 3.66 8.47 22.75
CA ARG A 527 2.79 7.54 23.51
C ARG A 527 1.87 6.71 22.62
N SER A 528 1.33 7.30 21.55
CA SER A 528 0.49 6.57 20.59
C SER A 528 1.28 5.54 19.76
N LEU A 529 2.60 5.71 19.63
CA LEU A 529 3.50 4.78 18.94
C LEU A 529 4.01 3.70 19.91
N GLU A 530 4.30 4.05 21.16
CA GLU A 530 4.62 3.10 22.25
C GLU A 530 3.48 2.08 22.41
N ILE A 531 2.23 2.53 22.57
CA ILE A 531 1.05 1.66 22.69
C ILE A 531 0.86 0.76 21.45
N LYS A 532 1.18 1.25 20.24
CA LYS A 532 1.12 0.45 19.01
C LYS A 532 2.24 -0.59 18.96
N LEU A 533 3.45 -0.23 19.39
CA LEU A 533 4.60 -1.12 19.45
C LEU A 533 4.35 -2.26 20.46
N ASP A 534 3.84 -1.95 21.65
CA ASP A 534 3.48 -2.94 22.66
C ASP A 534 2.35 -3.87 22.18
N SER A 535 1.34 -3.32 21.50
CA SER A 535 0.26 -4.11 20.88
C SER A 535 0.78 -5.08 19.80
N VAL A 536 1.70 -4.62 18.94
CA VAL A 536 2.36 -5.46 17.91
C VAL A 536 3.28 -6.51 18.55
N ASN A 537 4.04 -6.15 19.59
CA ASN A 537 4.88 -7.09 20.34
C ASN A 537 4.02 -8.18 21.00
N ALA A 538 2.90 -7.81 21.62
CA ALA A 538 1.95 -8.75 22.21
C ALA A 538 1.19 -9.59 21.17
N GLN A 539 1.03 -9.12 19.94
CA GLN A 539 0.55 -9.96 18.83
C GLN A 539 1.63 -10.95 18.38
N HIS A 540 2.85 -10.49 18.11
CA HIS A 540 3.97 -11.34 17.68
C HIS A 540 4.31 -12.43 18.71
N LEU A 541 4.22 -12.14 20.02
CA LEU A 541 4.39 -13.15 21.07
C LEU A 541 3.31 -14.26 20.99
N ARG A 542 2.04 -13.89 20.87
CA ARG A 542 0.93 -14.85 20.71
C ARG A 542 1.05 -15.66 19.43
N GLU A 543 1.37 -15.03 18.30
CA GLU A 543 1.59 -15.73 17.03
C GLU A 543 2.76 -16.71 17.15
N LYS A 544 3.85 -16.34 17.82
CA LYS A 544 4.98 -17.25 18.11
C LYS A 544 4.57 -18.43 19.00
N GLU A 545 3.71 -18.23 19.98
CA GLU A 545 3.16 -19.29 20.84
C GLU A 545 2.22 -20.22 20.03
N GLU A 546 1.35 -19.67 19.18
CA GLU A 546 0.49 -20.41 18.25
C GLU A 546 1.31 -21.27 17.27
N TRP A 547 2.37 -20.70 16.66
CA TRP A 547 3.30 -21.44 15.80
C TRP A 547 4.04 -22.56 16.56
N GLY A 548 4.44 -22.31 17.82
CA GLY A 548 5.07 -23.32 18.66
C GLY A 548 4.15 -24.51 18.97
N LEU A 549 2.90 -24.24 19.35
CA LEU A 549 1.88 -25.25 19.58
C LEU A 549 1.53 -26.03 18.30
N SER A 550 1.44 -25.33 17.17
CA SER A 550 1.19 -25.95 15.86
C SER A 550 2.32 -26.89 15.44
N LEU A 551 3.58 -26.47 15.60
CA LEU A 551 4.76 -27.31 15.36
C LEU A 551 4.76 -28.54 16.27
N GLN A 552 4.55 -28.36 17.58
CA GLN A 552 4.49 -29.48 18.54
C GLN A 552 3.39 -30.49 18.19
N ASN A 553 2.21 -30.02 17.77
CA ASN A 553 1.11 -30.88 17.33
C ASN A 553 1.44 -31.66 16.03
N VAL A 554 2.17 -31.04 15.10
CA VAL A 554 2.66 -31.72 13.89
C VAL A 554 3.72 -32.76 14.23
N GLU A 555 4.67 -32.46 15.12
CA GLU A 555 5.68 -33.42 15.62
C GLU A 555 5.03 -34.61 16.34
N GLU A 556 4.04 -34.36 17.20
CA GLU A 556 3.28 -35.40 17.90
C GLU A 556 2.49 -36.28 16.90
N THR A 557 1.83 -35.66 15.93
CA THR A 557 1.11 -36.37 14.85
C THR A 557 2.04 -37.25 14.02
N TRP A 558 3.26 -36.79 13.71
CA TRP A 558 4.25 -37.61 13.02
C TRP A 558 4.83 -38.73 13.89
N ARG A 559 5.04 -38.50 15.19
CA ARG A 559 5.45 -39.54 16.14
C ARG A 559 4.43 -40.67 16.22
N ILE A 560 3.15 -40.32 16.40
CA ILE A 560 2.03 -41.29 16.43
C ILE A 560 1.93 -42.07 15.11
N LYS A 561 2.07 -41.40 13.95
CA LYS A 561 2.09 -42.07 12.64
C LYS A 561 3.27 -43.03 12.48
N PHE A 562 4.45 -42.64 12.95
CA PHE A 562 5.64 -43.50 12.91
C PHE A 562 5.50 -44.72 13.81
N GLU A 563 4.99 -44.54 15.03
CA GLU A 563 4.71 -45.64 15.96
C GLU A 563 3.62 -46.58 15.42
N ALA A 564 2.57 -46.04 14.78
CA ALA A 564 1.53 -46.84 14.12
C ALA A 564 2.09 -47.66 12.94
N MET A 565 2.85 -47.06 12.03
CA MET A 565 3.50 -47.79 10.93
C MET A 565 4.51 -48.81 11.43
N LYS A 566 5.22 -48.53 12.54
CA LYS A 566 6.12 -49.50 13.16
C LYS A 566 5.35 -50.71 13.70
N ALA A 567 4.26 -50.48 14.42
CA ALA A 567 3.39 -51.55 14.93
C ALA A 567 2.74 -52.36 13.79
N GLU A 568 2.34 -51.72 12.69
CA GLU A 568 1.82 -52.40 11.50
C GLU A 568 2.88 -53.28 10.83
N ASN A 569 4.12 -52.78 10.65
CA ASN A 569 5.22 -53.57 10.11
C ASN A 569 5.60 -54.76 11.03
N GLU A 570 5.56 -54.58 12.36
CA GLU A 570 5.75 -55.68 13.32
C GLU A 570 4.60 -56.69 13.27
N ALA A 571 3.35 -56.25 13.05
CA ALA A 571 2.19 -57.13 12.86
C ALA A 571 2.24 -57.91 11.53
N ILE A 572 2.69 -57.29 10.44
CA ILE A 572 2.92 -57.96 9.15
C ILE A 572 4.06 -58.99 9.30
N ALA A 573 5.21 -58.59 9.83
CA ALA A 573 6.37 -59.46 9.99
C ALA A 573 6.12 -60.65 10.94
N THR A 574 5.22 -60.52 11.93
CA THR A 574 4.78 -61.66 12.77
C THR A 574 3.76 -62.54 12.06
N LYS A 575 2.82 -61.97 11.30
CA LYS A 575 1.85 -62.70 10.49
C LYS A 575 2.53 -63.53 9.38
N ASP A 576 3.54 -62.98 8.72
CA ASP A 576 4.27 -63.68 7.66
C ASP A 576 5.10 -64.84 8.22
N LYS A 577 5.82 -64.62 9.34
CA LYS A 577 6.50 -65.72 10.08
C LYS A 577 5.54 -66.82 10.53
N GLN A 578 4.33 -66.45 10.96
CA GLN A 578 3.29 -67.42 11.34
C GLN A 578 2.78 -68.21 10.11
N LYS A 579 2.70 -67.57 8.93
CA LYS A 579 2.35 -68.21 7.66
C LYS A 579 3.45 -69.17 7.17
N GLU A 580 4.71 -68.74 7.18
CA GLU A 580 5.87 -69.60 6.89
C GLU A 580 5.91 -70.83 7.81
N LEU A 581 5.68 -70.63 9.11
CA LEU A 581 5.63 -71.71 10.10
C LEU A 581 4.49 -72.70 9.83
N GLU A 582 3.31 -72.23 9.40
CA GLU A 582 2.19 -73.12 9.07
C GLU A 582 2.38 -73.84 7.72
N GLU A 583 2.98 -73.19 6.73
CA GLU A 583 3.39 -73.82 5.47
C GLU A 583 4.46 -74.90 5.70
N LEU A 584 5.43 -74.64 6.58
CA LEU A 584 6.45 -75.62 6.98
C LEU A 584 5.81 -76.81 7.71
N LYS A 585 4.84 -76.61 8.62
CA LYS A 585 4.07 -77.70 9.23
C LYS A 585 3.34 -78.53 8.17
N GLN A 586 2.73 -77.91 7.17
CA GLN A 586 2.06 -78.62 6.08
C GLN A 586 3.04 -79.44 5.24
N GLN A 587 4.23 -78.92 4.94
CA GLN A 587 5.30 -79.68 4.28
C GLN A 587 5.76 -80.87 5.14
N CYS A 588 6.04 -80.66 6.42
CA CYS A 588 6.39 -81.73 7.35
C CYS A 588 5.27 -82.77 7.54
N LYS A 589 3.99 -82.38 7.38
CA LYS A 589 2.87 -83.33 7.36
C LYS A 589 2.87 -84.14 6.06
N LYS A 590 2.93 -83.50 4.89
CA LYS A 590 3.01 -84.19 3.58
C LYS A 590 4.16 -85.19 3.56
N LEU A 591 5.35 -84.80 4.02
CA LEU A 591 6.51 -85.70 4.10
C LEU A 591 6.28 -86.90 5.02
N LYS A 592 5.52 -86.74 6.12
CA LYS A 592 5.12 -87.86 6.98
C LYS A 592 4.08 -88.76 6.33
N ASP A 593 3.09 -88.18 5.64
CA ASP A 593 2.06 -88.92 4.91
C ASP A 593 2.71 -89.70 3.73
N GLU A 594 3.72 -89.12 3.06
CA GLU A 594 4.58 -89.76 2.05
C GLU A 594 5.45 -90.88 2.66
N HIS A 595 6.15 -90.63 3.76
CA HIS A 595 6.91 -91.68 4.48
C HIS A 595 6.02 -92.83 4.92
N ALA A 596 4.81 -92.55 5.42
CA ALA A 596 3.82 -93.58 5.74
C ALA A 596 3.35 -94.31 4.48
N SER A 597 3.19 -93.64 3.34
CA SER A 597 2.86 -94.27 2.06
C SER A 597 3.98 -95.21 1.59
N PHE A 598 5.25 -94.78 1.66
CA PHE A 598 6.41 -95.60 1.35
C PHE A 598 6.56 -96.79 2.30
N GLN A 599 6.27 -96.61 3.59
CA GLN A 599 6.25 -97.71 4.56
C GLN A 599 5.14 -98.71 4.23
N ASN A 600 3.89 -98.27 4.03
CA ASN A 600 2.77 -99.13 3.61
C ASN A 600 2.98 -99.78 2.21
N LEU A 601 3.88 -99.26 1.38
CA LEU A 601 4.30 -99.89 0.13
C LEU A 601 5.40 -100.92 0.37
N ALA A 602 6.40 -100.61 1.21
CA ALA A 602 7.45 -101.54 1.60
C ALA A 602 6.90 -102.74 2.37
N ASP A 603 6.02 -102.52 3.33
CA ASP A 603 5.34 -103.56 4.11
C ASP A 603 4.51 -104.47 3.17
N ARG A 604 3.76 -103.89 2.23
CA ARG A 604 3.01 -104.67 1.22
C ARG A 604 3.91 -105.40 0.24
N MET A 605 5.05 -104.82 -0.15
CA MET A 605 6.06 -105.52 -0.95
C MET A 605 6.72 -106.65 -0.15
N ILE A 606 6.86 -106.53 1.18
CA ILE A 606 7.32 -107.61 2.05
C ILE A 606 6.24 -108.69 2.14
N GLU A 607 4.97 -108.34 2.34
CA GLU A 607 3.84 -109.30 2.31
C GLU A 607 3.73 -110.03 0.96
N GLU A 608 3.86 -109.31 -0.17
CA GLU A 608 3.91 -109.90 -1.51
C GLU A 608 5.14 -110.81 -1.68
N LYS A 609 6.30 -110.45 -1.10
CA LYS A 609 7.50 -111.29 -1.14
C LYS A 609 7.45 -112.49 -0.19
N ASP A 610 6.80 -112.39 0.96
CA ASP A 610 6.61 -113.50 1.90
C ASP A 610 5.50 -114.44 1.40
N TYR A 611 4.48 -113.92 0.72
CA TYR A 611 3.52 -114.73 -0.04
C TYR A 611 4.20 -115.42 -1.23
N GLU A 612 5.03 -114.70 -1.99
CA GLU A 612 5.82 -115.27 -3.08
C GLU A 612 6.85 -116.30 -2.58
N ILE A 613 7.49 -116.08 -1.43
CA ILE A 613 8.39 -117.06 -0.79
C ILE A 613 7.58 -118.26 -0.28
N SER A 614 6.40 -118.07 0.28
CA SER A 614 5.51 -119.17 0.70
C SER A 614 5.05 -120.00 -0.50
N ARG A 615 4.62 -119.33 -1.57
CA ARG A 615 4.29 -119.93 -2.86
C ARG A 615 5.50 -120.66 -3.44
N LEU A 616 6.67 -120.05 -3.47
CA LEU A 616 7.92 -120.67 -3.95
C LEU A 616 8.40 -121.79 -3.04
N LEU A 617 8.06 -121.83 -1.74
CA LEU A 617 8.36 -122.94 -0.84
C LEU A 617 7.42 -124.12 -1.07
N ASP A 618 6.12 -123.88 -1.26
CA ASP A 618 5.17 -124.92 -1.67
C ASP A 618 5.42 -125.38 -3.10
N GLU A 619 5.79 -124.49 -4.02
CA GLU A 619 6.30 -124.85 -5.35
C GLU A 619 7.64 -125.58 -5.24
N ASN A 620 8.57 -125.25 -4.32
CA ASN A 620 9.82 -126.03 -4.13
C ASN A 620 9.53 -127.42 -3.55
N LYS A 621 8.49 -127.56 -2.72
CA LYS A 621 8.00 -128.82 -2.15
C LYS A 621 7.30 -129.68 -3.20
N ASN A 622 6.46 -129.07 -4.03
CA ASN A 622 5.82 -129.70 -5.19
C ASN A 622 6.85 -130.02 -6.29
N LEU A 623 7.88 -129.20 -6.50
CA LEU A 623 9.00 -129.46 -7.39
C LEU A 623 9.92 -130.54 -6.83
N ARG A 624 10.15 -130.63 -5.51
CA ARG A 624 10.86 -131.78 -4.92
C ARG A 624 10.11 -133.10 -5.12
N GLN A 625 8.77 -133.07 -5.18
CA GLN A 625 7.95 -134.20 -5.60
C GLN A 625 8.03 -134.42 -7.13
N SER A 626 7.94 -133.37 -7.94
CA SER A 626 7.95 -133.44 -9.41
C SER A 626 9.34 -133.74 -10.02
N ILE A 627 10.43 -133.48 -9.31
CA ILE A 627 11.82 -133.76 -9.73
C ILE A 627 12.15 -135.26 -9.59
N GLN A 628 11.32 -136.04 -8.87
CA GLN A 628 11.31 -137.51 -9.00
C GLN A 628 10.71 -137.99 -10.34
N SER A 629 10.18 -137.09 -11.19
CA SER A 629 9.68 -137.39 -12.55
C SER A 629 10.24 -136.41 -13.62
N ARG A 630 11.34 -136.82 -14.26
CA ARG A 630 12.02 -136.19 -15.44
C ARG A 630 11.12 -136.10 -16.70
N PRO A 631 11.48 -135.33 -17.77
CA PRO A 631 12.38 -134.14 -17.83
C PRO A 631 12.02 -133.00 -18.84
N SER A 632 12.69 -131.84 -18.68
CA SER A 632 13.32 -130.97 -19.73
C SER A 632 12.55 -130.03 -20.71
N VAL A 633 13.26 -128.92 -21.04
CA VAL A 633 13.19 -127.98 -22.21
C VAL A 633 12.40 -126.66 -22.08
N ASP A 634 13.15 -125.59 -21.74
CA ASP A 634 13.36 -124.27 -22.40
C ASP A 634 12.24 -123.39 -23.01
N GLN A 635 12.49 -122.05 -22.95
CA GLN A 635 12.02 -120.95 -23.84
C GLN A 635 10.53 -120.49 -23.75
N ASN A 636 10.12 -119.23 -24.05
CA ASN A 636 10.81 -117.92 -24.13
C ASN A 636 9.76 -116.75 -24.20
N ASP A 637 10.20 -115.50 -23.97
CA ASP A 637 9.66 -114.18 -24.41
C ASP A 637 8.22 -113.69 -24.12
N ASN A 638 8.16 -112.53 -23.42
CA ASN A 638 7.38 -111.29 -23.67
C ASN A 638 5.90 -111.27 -24.17
N TYR A 639 5.06 -110.39 -23.58
CA TYR A 639 4.43 -109.23 -24.26
C TYR A 639 3.65 -108.25 -23.34
N THR A 640 4.21 -107.03 -23.15
CA THR A 640 3.61 -105.66 -23.28
C THR A 640 2.23 -105.26 -22.72
N THR A 641 2.12 -103.96 -22.30
CA THR A 641 0.93 -103.04 -22.26
C THR A 641 0.58 -102.55 -20.84
N ALA A 642 0.56 -101.25 -20.48
CA ALA A 642 1.02 -100.01 -21.16
C ALA A 642 1.71 -99.04 -20.13
N LEU A 643 1.36 -97.78 -19.80
CA LEU A 643 0.30 -96.82 -20.19
C LEU A 643 0.76 -95.36 -19.85
N HIS A 644 0.00 -94.34 -20.30
CA HIS A 644 0.06 -92.90 -19.94
C HIS A 644 1.34 -92.08 -20.24
N LYS A 645 1.23 -91.22 -21.26
CA LYS A 645 1.40 -89.76 -21.06
C LYS A 645 0.53 -88.96 -22.03
N SER A 646 0.11 -87.78 -21.59
CA SER A 646 -0.68 -86.81 -22.34
C SER A 646 0.20 -85.69 -22.87
N ASP A 647 -0.20 -85.07 -23.97
CA ASP A 647 -0.12 -83.61 -24.17
C ASP A 647 -1.13 -83.21 -25.26
N SER A 648 -1.80 -82.06 -25.09
CA SER A 648 -2.90 -81.63 -25.96
C SER A 648 -2.82 -80.15 -26.35
N THR A 649 -2.28 -79.88 -27.54
CA THR A 649 -2.30 -78.55 -28.14
C THR A 649 -3.66 -78.27 -28.81
N ASN A 650 -4.48 -77.42 -28.20
CA ASN A 650 -5.61 -76.75 -28.85
C ASN A 650 -5.88 -75.39 -28.16
N LEU A 651 -5.68 -74.29 -28.88
CA LEU A 651 -5.99 -72.94 -28.41
C LEU A 651 -7.50 -72.67 -28.55
N SER A 652 -8.18 -72.33 -27.45
CA SER A 652 -9.62 -72.07 -27.46
C SER A 652 -9.94 -70.66 -27.99
N PRO A 653 -10.92 -70.49 -28.90
CA PRO A 653 -11.30 -69.17 -29.42
C PRO A 653 -11.79 -68.20 -28.32
N SER A 654 -12.30 -68.72 -27.20
CA SER A 654 -12.73 -67.91 -26.05
C SER A 654 -11.60 -67.05 -25.46
N ALA A 655 -10.34 -67.48 -25.56
CA ALA A 655 -9.19 -66.70 -25.08
C ALA A 655 -8.94 -65.43 -25.93
N ALA A 656 -9.13 -65.52 -27.26
CA ALA A 656 -9.00 -64.38 -28.16
C ALA A 656 -10.13 -63.36 -27.95
N GLU A 657 -11.35 -63.83 -27.71
CA GLU A 657 -12.53 -62.99 -27.45
C GLU A 657 -12.39 -62.20 -26.15
N GLN A 658 -11.86 -62.82 -25.09
CA GLN A 658 -11.50 -62.12 -23.84
C GLN A 658 -10.40 -61.07 -24.05
N GLN A 659 -9.41 -61.35 -24.89
CA GLN A 659 -8.32 -60.41 -25.20
C GLN A 659 -8.84 -59.19 -25.99
N ILE A 660 -9.78 -59.38 -26.92
CA ILE A 660 -10.45 -58.29 -27.65
C ILE A 660 -11.25 -57.40 -26.69
N LEU A 661 -12.02 -57.99 -25.78
CA LEU A 661 -12.79 -57.26 -24.75
C LEU A 661 -11.88 -56.41 -23.84
N LEU A 662 -10.72 -56.93 -23.45
CA LEU A 662 -9.76 -56.19 -22.61
C LEU A 662 -9.15 -54.99 -23.37
N LEU A 663 -8.79 -55.18 -24.64
CA LEU A 663 -8.27 -54.10 -25.49
C LEU A 663 -9.32 -53.03 -25.78
N ALA A 664 -10.56 -53.42 -26.06
CA ALA A 664 -11.68 -52.50 -26.27
C ALA A 664 -11.96 -51.66 -25.02
N ARG A 665 -11.93 -52.26 -23.82
CA ARG A 665 -12.06 -51.53 -22.55
C ARG A 665 -10.90 -50.54 -22.36
N GLN A 666 -9.66 -50.95 -22.60
CA GLN A 666 -8.51 -50.08 -22.46
C GLN A 666 -8.53 -48.92 -23.47
N GLN A 667 -9.06 -49.14 -24.68
CA GLN A 667 -9.24 -48.09 -25.68
C GLN A 667 -10.31 -47.07 -25.25
N ALA A 668 -11.48 -47.54 -24.77
CA ALA A 668 -12.52 -46.66 -24.26
C ALA A 668 -12.03 -45.79 -23.09
N GLN A 669 -11.17 -46.32 -22.21
CA GLN A 669 -10.57 -45.54 -21.12
C GLN A 669 -9.65 -44.42 -21.64
N ARG A 670 -8.80 -44.68 -22.65
CA ARG A 670 -7.98 -43.63 -23.28
C ARG A 670 -8.83 -42.57 -23.98
N GLU A 671 -9.91 -42.98 -24.63
CA GLU A 671 -10.83 -42.06 -25.31
C GLU A 671 -11.61 -41.20 -24.31
N GLU A 672 -11.96 -41.74 -23.14
CA GLU A 672 -12.54 -40.98 -22.03
C GLU A 672 -11.52 -40.00 -21.41
N GLU A 673 -10.28 -40.43 -21.13
CA GLU A 673 -9.21 -39.56 -20.63
C GLU A 673 -8.90 -38.41 -21.62
N LEU A 674 -8.85 -38.69 -22.92
CA LEU A 674 -8.71 -37.68 -23.96
C LEU A 674 -9.89 -36.71 -24.00
N ALA A 675 -11.14 -37.21 -23.89
CA ALA A 675 -12.32 -36.36 -23.86
C ALA A 675 -12.40 -35.49 -22.59
N GLN A 676 -11.96 -36.01 -21.43
CA GLN A 676 -11.84 -35.22 -20.20
C GLN A 676 -10.77 -34.12 -20.34
N SER A 677 -9.60 -34.46 -20.89
CA SER A 677 -8.53 -33.49 -21.18
C SER A 677 -8.98 -32.39 -22.15
N GLN A 678 -9.68 -32.75 -23.24
CA GLN A 678 -10.24 -31.80 -24.20
C GLN A 678 -11.26 -30.85 -23.56
N ARG A 679 -12.14 -31.34 -22.68
CA ARG A 679 -13.07 -30.47 -21.92
C ARG A 679 -12.35 -29.52 -20.99
N HIS A 680 -11.28 -29.97 -20.32
CA HIS A 680 -10.49 -29.11 -19.43
C HIS A 680 -9.74 -28.02 -20.22
N ILE A 681 -9.18 -28.36 -21.39
CA ILE A 681 -8.54 -27.39 -22.30
C ILE A 681 -9.55 -26.33 -22.76
N LEU A 682 -10.77 -26.71 -23.13
CA LEU A 682 -11.82 -25.77 -23.54
C LEU A 682 -12.24 -24.85 -22.38
N ALA A 683 -12.39 -25.37 -21.16
CA ALA A 683 -12.71 -24.56 -19.99
C ALA A 683 -11.60 -23.54 -19.65
N LEU A 684 -10.34 -23.95 -19.73
CA LEU A 684 -9.19 -23.05 -19.56
C LEU A 684 -9.09 -22.00 -20.69
N GLN A 685 -9.51 -22.33 -21.91
CA GLN A 685 -9.58 -21.36 -23.01
C GLN A 685 -10.67 -20.31 -22.77
N GLU A 686 -11.85 -20.72 -22.31
CA GLU A 686 -12.94 -19.81 -21.93
C GLU A 686 -12.54 -18.89 -20.76
N GLU A 687 -11.85 -19.42 -19.75
CA GLU A 687 -11.29 -18.66 -18.63
C GLU A 687 -10.20 -17.66 -19.09
N ILE A 688 -9.31 -18.04 -20.00
CA ILE A 688 -8.32 -17.12 -20.59
C ILE A 688 -9.00 -16.02 -21.41
N GLU A 689 -10.03 -16.34 -22.20
CA GLU A 689 -10.80 -15.33 -22.93
C GLU A 689 -11.57 -14.38 -21.99
N GLU A 690 -12.01 -14.86 -20.82
CA GLU A 690 -12.60 -14.04 -19.75
C GLU A 690 -11.58 -13.08 -19.14
N LEU A 691 -10.45 -13.60 -18.68
CA LEU A 691 -9.36 -12.81 -18.10
C LEU A 691 -8.78 -11.81 -19.11
N GLU A 692 -8.74 -12.14 -20.41
CA GLU A 692 -8.39 -11.16 -21.45
C GLU A 692 -9.46 -10.07 -21.62
N ARG A 693 -10.75 -10.40 -21.55
CA ARG A 693 -11.85 -9.40 -21.59
C ARG A 693 -11.78 -8.46 -20.38
N GLU A 694 -11.56 -8.99 -19.18
CA GLU A 694 -11.39 -8.21 -17.95
C GLU A 694 -10.14 -7.33 -18.00
N ASN A 695 -8.99 -7.87 -18.43
CA ASN A 695 -7.73 -7.11 -18.52
C ASN A 695 -7.83 -5.97 -19.56
N ARG A 696 -8.50 -6.19 -20.69
CA ARG A 696 -8.84 -5.14 -21.67
C ARG A 696 -9.73 -4.05 -21.05
N LEU A 697 -10.73 -4.42 -20.24
CA LEU A 697 -11.60 -3.48 -19.53
C LEU A 697 -10.85 -2.70 -18.45
N HIS A 698 -10.04 -3.36 -17.63
CA HIS A 698 -9.19 -2.70 -16.64
C HIS A 698 -8.17 -1.75 -17.29
N SER A 699 -7.60 -2.12 -18.43
CA SER A 699 -6.73 -1.21 -19.21
C SER A 699 -7.48 0.04 -19.69
N GLN A 700 -8.74 -0.10 -20.11
CA GLN A 700 -9.60 1.05 -20.46
C GLN A 700 -9.92 1.92 -19.23
N GLN A 701 -10.30 1.31 -18.11
CA GLN A 701 -10.54 2.01 -16.84
C GLN A 701 -9.28 2.75 -16.36
N GLU A 702 -8.12 2.11 -16.43
CA GLU A 702 -6.85 2.70 -16.01
C GLU A 702 -6.44 3.87 -16.91
N THR A 703 -6.66 3.79 -18.23
CA THR A 703 -6.44 4.94 -19.13
C THR A 703 -7.42 6.08 -18.87
N MET A 704 -8.71 5.79 -18.61
CA MET A 704 -9.71 6.79 -18.23
C MET A 704 -9.30 7.50 -16.92
N LEU A 705 -9.03 6.75 -15.85
CA LEU A 705 -8.59 7.29 -14.56
C LEU A 705 -7.26 8.07 -14.67
N LYS A 706 -6.31 7.62 -15.49
CA LYS A 706 -5.08 8.37 -15.79
C LYS A 706 -5.37 9.70 -16.50
N THR A 707 -6.35 9.76 -17.41
CA THR A 707 -6.75 11.03 -18.04
C THR A 707 -7.52 11.96 -17.08
N GLU A 708 -8.38 11.41 -16.22
CA GLU A 708 -9.11 12.15 -15.22
C GLU A 708 -8.17 12.73 -14.14
N LEU A 709 -7.25 11.93 -13.61
CA LEU A 709 -6.21 12.37 -12.67
C LEU A 709 -5.36 13.51 -13.29
N ARG A 710 -4.93 13.36 -14.55
CA ARG A 710 -4.24 14.44 -15.29
C ARG A 710 -5.08 15.70 -15.43
N ASN A 711 -6.40 15.57 -15.62
CA ASN A 711 -7.31 16.73 -15.70
C ASN A 711 -7.51 17.40 -14.33
N MET A 712 -7.60 16.62 -13.25
CA MET A 712 -7.67 17.12 -11.87
C MET A 712 -6.36 17.77 -11.41
N GLU A 713 -5.21 17.29 -11.88
CA GLU A 713 -3.94 18.00 -11.73
C GLU A 713 -3.93 19.33 -12.49
N ARG A 714 -4.43 19.36 -13.74
CA ARG A 714 -4.51 20.59 -14.54
C ARG A 714 -5.44 21.62 -13.89
N SER A 715 -6.61 21.24 -13.39
CA SER A 715 -7.52 22.17 -12.70
C SER A 715 -6.90 22.72 -11.42
N LYS A 716 -6.38 21.87 -10.54
CA LYS A 716 -5.70 22.29 -9.30
C LYS A 716 -4.50 23.19 -9.55
N LYS A 717 -3.76 22.98 -10.65
CA LYS A 717 -2.65 23.87 -11.06
C LYS A 717 -3.14 25.20 -11.65
N ARG A 718 -4.33 25.25 -12.27
CA ARG A 718 -4.99 26.51 -12.74
C ARG A 718 -5.51 27.36 -11.59
N GLU A 719 -6.01 26.74 -10.51
CA GLU A 719 -6.52 27.44 -9.32
C GLU A 719 -5.46 28.32 -8.63
N GLY A 720 -4.17 27.96 -8.72
CA GLY A 720 -3.05 28.72 -8.15
C GLY A 720 -2.46 29.80 -9.07
N VAL A 721 -3.07 30.10 -10.22
CA VAL A 721 -2.53 31.07 -11.20
C VAL A 721 -3.03 32.48 -10.90
N ASP A 722 -2.11 33.44 -10.82
CA ASP A 722 -2.49 34.86 -10.82
C ASP A 722 -3.10 35.25 -12.17
N MET A 723 -4.41 35.51 -12.16
CA MET A 723 -5.18 36.00 -13.30
C MET A 723 -4.69 37.37 -13.79
N THR A 724 -4.03 38.17 -12.93
CA THR A 724 -3.45 39.47 -13.29
C THR A 724 -2.23 39.29 -14.19
N TYR A 725 -1.30 38.42 -13.80
CA TYR A 725 -0.16 38.02 -14.63
C TYR A 725 -0.62 37.37 -15.94
N LEU A 726 -1.55 36.42 -15.89
CA LEU A 726 -2.11 35.79 -17.10
C LEU A 726 -2.75 36.82 -18.04
N LYS A 727 -3.55 37.75 -17.52
CA LYS A 727 -4.11 38.88 -18.29
C LYS A 727 -3.02 39.69 -18.96
N ASN A 728 -1.94 40.03 -18.25
CA ASN A 728 -0.83 40.82 -18.79
C ASN A 728 -0.07 40.05 -19.89
N VAL A 729 0.12 38.74 -19.76
CA VAL A 729 0.74 37.89 -20.79
C VAL A 729 -0.15 37.79 -22.04
N ILE A 730 -1.47 37.63 -21.87
CA ILE A 730 -2.43 37.61 -22.99
C ILE A 730 -2.50 38.99 -23.67
N LEU A 731 -2.50 40.07 -22.89
CA LEU A 731 -2.52 41.44 -23.40
C LEU A 731 -1.25 41.73 -24.22
N LYS A 732 -0.05 41.39 -23.71
CA LYS A 732 1.20 41.48 -24.48
C LYS A 732 1.16 40.63 -25.75
N LEU A 733 0.57 39.42 -25.71
CA LEU A 733 0.42 38.59 -26.91
C LEU A 733 -0.43 39.28 -27.99
N LEU A 734 -1.51 39.96 -27.59
CA LEU A 734 -2.41 40.67 -28.51
C LEU A 734 -1.79 41.98 -29.04
N GLU A 735 -0.95 42.65 -28.25
CA GLU A 735 -0.21 43.87 -28.64
C GLU A 735 0.98 43.57 -29.57
N THR A 736 1.75 42.52 -29.29
CA THR A 736 3.03 42.24 -29.98
C THR A 736 2.94 41.18 -31.08
N GLY A 737 1.99 40.25 -30.98
CA GLY A 737 1.90 39.10 -31.88
C GLY A 737 2.99 38.03 -31.66
N GLU A 738 3.76 38.07 -30.56
CA GLU A 738 4.85 37.14 -30.22
C GLU A 738 4.35 35.73 -29.83
N VAL A 739 3.56 35.08 -30.69
CA VAL A 739 2.93 33.78 -30.41
C VAL A 739 3.96 32.71 -30.05
N GLU A 740 5.10 32.62 -30.75
CA GLU A 740 6.11 31.59 -30.48
C GLU A 740 6.75 31.69 -29.09
N VAL A 741 6.84 32.91 -28.52
CA VAL A 741 7.45 33.17 -27.20
C VAL A 741 6.41 33.10 -26.08
N LEU A 742 5.20 33.61 -26.33
CA LEU A 742 4.17 33.78 -25.29
C LEU A 742 3.19 32.60 -25.21
N LEU A 743 2.97 31.84 -26.30
CA LEU A 743 2.13 30.63 -26.26
C LEU A 743 2.67 29.55 -25.31
N PRO A 744 3.99 29.26 -25.22
CA PRO A 744 4.53 28.36 -24.20
C PRO A 744 4.24 28.83 -22.77
N VAL A 745 4.32 30.14 -22.51
CA VAL A 745 4.01 30.73 -21.20
C VAL A 745 2.53 30.58 -20.86
N ILE A 746 1.64 30.90 -21.81
CA ILE A 746 0.19 30.75 -21.65
C ILE A 746 -0.18 29.27 -21.45
N GLY A 747 0.41 28.35 -22.22
CA GLY A 747 0.18 26.91 -22.06
C GLY A 747 0.75 26.33 -20.76
N MET A 748 1.79 26.93 -20.18
CA MET A 748 2.28 26.60 -18.84
C MET A 748 1.33 27.10 -17.75
N LEU A 749 0.84 28.35 -17.84
CA LEU A 749 -0.11 28.90 -16.88
C LEU A 749 -1.47 28.17 -16.94
N LEU A 750 -2.02 28.01 -18.14
CA LEU A 750 -3.30 27.32 -18.37
C LEU A 750 -3.17 25.79 -18.45
N GLN A 751 -1.98 25.22 -18.23
CA GLN A 751 -1.75 23.77 -18.19
C GLN A 751 -2.35 23.05 -19.41
N PHE A 752 -2.00 23.51 -20.61
CA PHE A 752 -2.44 22.92 -21.88
C PHE A 752 -1.94 21.48 -22.02
N SER A 753 -2.74 20.63 -22.65
CA SER A 753 -2.32 19.31 -23.10
C SER A 753 -1.32 19.41 -24.26
N PRO A 754 -0.54 18.33 -24.54
CA PRO A 754 0.28 18.28 -25.75
C PRO A 754 -0.53 18.48 -27.03
N GLU A 755 -1.75 17.95 -27.10
CA GLU A 755 -2.65 18.13 -28.23
C GLU A 755 -3.18 19.57 -28.33
N GLU A 756 -3.50 20.22 -27.21
CA GLU A 756 -3.92 21.63 -27.17
C GLU A 756 -2.79 22.57 -27.61
N MET A 757 -1.57 22.36 -27.10
CA MET A 757 -0.37 23.09 -27.52
C MET A 757 -0.10 22.92 -29.03
N GLN A 758 -0.15 21.68 -29.54
CA GLN A 758 0.02 21.40 -30.97
C GLN A 758 -1.09 22.05 -31.82
N LYS A 759 -2.36 22.00 -31.39
CA LYS A 759 -3.47 22.68 -32.08
C LYS A 759 -3.25 24.20 -32.18
N CYS A 760 -2.81 24.85 -31.10
CA CYS A 760 -2.51 26.28 -31.12
C CYS A 760 -1.33 26.61 -32.06
N GLN A 761 -0.26 25.81 -32.05
CA GLN A 761 0.88 25.98 -32.95
C GLN A 761 0.52 25.72 -34.43
N GLN A 762 -0.30 24.71 -34.72
CA GLN A 762 -0.80 24.43 -36.07
C GLN A 762 -1.73 25.53 -36.55
N ALA A 763 -2.68 25.99 -35.72
CA ALA A 763 -3.55 27.11 -36.06
C ALA A 763 -2.75 28.39 -36.39
N TYR A 764 -1.65 28.66 -35.67
CA TYR A 764 -0.75 29.77 -35.97
C TYR A 764 0.06 29.58 -37.27
N ARG A 765 0.61 28.38 -37.53
CA ARG A 765 1.35 28.10 -38.77
C ARG A 765 0.47 28.20 -40.00
N ASN A 766 -0.69 27.53 -39.99
CA ASN A 766 -1.71 27.61 -41.04
C ASN A 766 -2.24 29.05 -41.26
N SER A 767 -2.05 29.94 -40.27
CA SER A 767 -2.41 31.35 -40.36
C SER A 767 -1.36 32.24 -41.02
N THR A 768 -0.12 31.77 -41.08
CA THR A 768 1.04 32.49 -41.65
C THR A 768 1.27 32.09 -43.11
N GLU A 769 0.66 30.99 -43.56
CA GLU A 769 0.88 30.35 -44.86
C GLU A 769 -0.07 30.83 -45.98
N VAL A 770 -0.75 31.97 -45.78
CA VAL A 770 -1.52 32.65 -46.83
C VAL A 770 -0.56 33.53 -47.65
N PRO A 771 -0.38 33.31 -48.96
CA PRO A 771 0.61 34.04 -49.75
C PRO A 771 0.23 35.52 -49.93
N PRO A 772 1.21 36.45 -49.92
CA PRO A 772 0.93 37.87 -50.07
C PRO A 772 0.50 38.21 -51.51
N THR A 773 -0.70 38.74 -51.67
CA THR A 773 -1.14 39.39 -52.91
C THR A 773 -0.31 40.66 -53.14
N PRO A 774 0.32 40.88 -54.31
CA PRO A 774 1.28 41.96 -54.47
C PRO A 774 0.62 43.33 -54.59
N GLY A 775 0.67 44.14 -53.53
CA GLY A 775 0.25 45.54 -53.56
C GLY A 775 0.46 46.28 -52.24
N SER A 776 1.06 47.48 -52.33
CA SER A 776 1.31 48.45 -51.26
C SER A 776 2.42 48.12 -50.24
N ASP A 777 3.60 48.71 -50.44
CA ASP A 777 4.67 48.76 -49.45
C ASP A 777 4.31 49.62 -48.23
N THR A 778 4.20 49.00 -47.05
CA THR A 778 4.43 49.67 -45.76
C THR A 778 5.16 48.73 -44.82
N SER A 779 6.29 49.16 -44.26
CA SER A 779 7.08 48.34 -43.34
C SER A 779 6.46 48.28 -41.95
N GLY A 780 6.48 47.10 -41.33
CA GLY A 780 6.51 46.95 -39.88
C GLY A 780 5.25 47.36 -39.11
N SER A 781 4.17 46.60 -39.25
CA SER A 781 3.15 46.48 -38.21
C SER A 781 2.79 45.01 -38.00
N GLY A 782 2.68 44.57 -36.75
CA GLY A 782 2.25 43.22 -36.43
C GLY A 782 0.83 42.95 -36.93
N LEU A 783 0.60 41.77 -37.53
CA LEU A 783 -0.73 41.31 -37.92
C LEU A 783 -1.52 40.95 -36.65
N SER A 784 -2.20 41.94 -36.08
CA SER A 784 -3.03 41.76 -34.89
C SER A 784 -4.09 40.69 -35.12
N LEU A 785 -4.21 39.77 -34.15
CA LEU A 785 -5.17 38.67 -34.18
C LEU A 785 -6.63 39.15 -34.30
N PHE A 786 -6.91 40.42 -33.99
CA PHE A 786 -8.24 41.01 -34.07
C PHE A 786 -8.79 41.23 -35.49
N SER A 787 -7.96 41.26 -36.54
CA SER A 787 -8.43 41.38 -37.94
C SER A 787 -9.23 40.15 -38.45
N ARG A 788 -9.53 39.19 -37.57
CA ARG A 788 -10.24 37.93 -37.86
C ARG A 788 -11.59 37.80 -37.17
N PHE A 789 -11.93 38.70 -36.24
CA PHE A 789 -13.26 38.77 -35.68
C PHE A 789 -14.15 39.66 -36.56
N THR A 790 -14.66 39.10 -37.65
CA THR A 790 -15.80 39.69 -38.37
C THR A 790 -17.03 39.60 -37.48
N PHE A 791 -17.30 40.66 -36.72
CA PHE A 791 -18.61 40.84 -36.09
C PHE A 791 -19.67 40.99 -37.19
N SER A 792 -20.71 40.16 -37.09
CA SER A 792 -21.95 40.19 -37.86
C SER A 792 -23.13 39.98 -36.92
#